data_AF-A0A1G4M927-F1
#
_entry.id   AF-A0A1G4M927-F1
#
_cell.length_a   1.000
_cell.length_b   1.000
_cell.length_c   1.000
_cell.angle_alpha   90.00
_cell.angle_beta   90.00
_cell.angle_gamma   90.00
#
_symmetry.space_group_name_H-M   'P 1'
#
loop_
_entity.id
_entity.type
_entity.pdbx_description
1 polymer ?
#
loop_
_entity_poly.entity_id
_entity_poly.type
_entity_poly.pdbx_seq_one_letter_code
_entity_poly.pdbx_strand_id
1 'polypeptide(L)'
;MANYRRPSEAGEPRKRVDCAISHKTGSKLENSTHKGHEHQFIDLDPPGVSLESQPLYVDMSKEGADPNEEARNPNEKLPSNQVTPEPHKNEKCDPVVIDLVTPEKEVPSESGKACHNINARPKQRQETPKKQEPRCIDNAWENLEKSSRKRPRSPEATTEKRRMAISNSFPKNPETLLTENFTQGTSVIMSDGNCRLVEYLQIGDVLLTEDGSTGVVKKIEERWEDAFGIKQRKNHYIHFLDKTRDNPYGLFETTFFAKQVVLLETFQRSAESIRKEKDNQRRAYITTVEDFDTSEGRLIKLAKIVEKVFPSNTSNEVIQEHLSKYRKQADNNRFVRWSCEVGDLKHLCYKTRASTRLLLMPLAFEKPTLLPFLEKTFHKEVSARELEAMAWLIGFWMGDGYRAGAMFALHSEDHEVNGRLEENARIWGMTYTQKPPRPGTFSAYAALHTIQNGIRRWNVGNPFITVLKGLFFYENGKINDAKNVPHFLRTDQLMVREAFLAGLIDSDGTAAIVNGYLYTSITTVYPLIRDGIQFVVRSLGLNISTHIRPSGPVANTPYIRKKQWRFHLSNGSNPDVLRSVLDRCSATRKRNPTEATHKQKKRLQALDEQECFGESNNDIELIEEDDDLFEDRFIREKREANRGENLEEDTDLTLAAEDATAGEDLEEELEEHHAPEEESERTLAVADASVGNTTGKSDVEITKIHSDLNDSDKQLVCYNYSRQFFYSIPLNRKVKVFHITHTSKQRLIPEHQIVTRDSLRESGETKVIDVFNNKCYSCGKGVSNPWKNVPWRENLNCYKLCRSCYDYYIQSRTRCYDCNRVIGFLQFREKVDRKDLTVTKVTPEGKTLTGHKCNHCQGVLVCEGPPKHRFKKKTGPETRECNHCGPTSSIKWHTLPWDKSKYWCHKCGQRFIHTKIMCSNNQCRYVPSQREVEKQNRKGVPLSCSKCQSPLEGKPYW
;
A
#
# COMPACT_ATOMS: atom_id res chain seq x y z
N MET A 1 39.37 -65.22 -16.99
CA MET A 1 38.54 -66.20 -16.24
C MET A 1 37.13 -65.60 -16.20
N ALA A 2 36.09 -66.21 -16.79
CA ALA A 2 35.45 -67.49 -16.44
C ALA A 2 34.53 -67.34 -15.19
N ASN A 3 33.25 -67.77 -15.20
CA ASN A 3 32.49 -68.45 -16.27
C ASN A 3 30.95 -68.33 -16.12
N TYR A 4 30.20 -68.69 -17.19
CA TYR A 4 28.76 -69.06 -17.20
C TYR A 4 27.71 -67.95 -16.88
N ARG A 5 26.43 -67.99 -17.29
CA ARG A 5 25.69 -68.82 -18.30
C ARG A 5 24.42 -68.08 -18.82
N ARG A 6 23.51 -68.79 -19.50
CA ARG A 6 22.10 -68.44 -19.85
C ARG A 6 21.16 -69.61 -19.43
N PRO A 7 19.82 -69.59 -19.60
CA PRO A 7 19.08 -69.47 -20.89
C PRO A 7 18.20 -68.20 -20.96
N SER A 8 17.69 -67.66 -22.08
CA SER A 8 17.49 -68.06 -23.50
C SER A 8 16.25 -68.87 -23.87
N GLU A 9 15.20 -68.17 -24.30
CA GLU A 9 14.18 -68.63 -25.27
C GLU A 9 13.99 -67.55 -26.36
N ALA A 10 13.28 -67.84 -27.45
CA ALA A 10 13.36 -67.08 -28.71
C ALA A 10 11.99 -66.76 -29.35
N GLY A 11 11.97 -65.74 -30.23
CA GLY A 11 10.82 -65.36 -31.06
C GLY A 11 11.21 -64.30 -32.11
N GLU A 12 11.04 -64.63 -33.39
CA GLU A 12 11.49 -63.83 -34.54
C GLU A 12 10.36 -62.93 -35.15
N PRO A 13 10.47 -62.38 -36.39
CA PRO A 13 11.22 -61.16 -36.65
C PRO A 13 10.39 -60.08 -37.40
N ARG A 14 10.84 -58.82 -37.43
CA ARG A 14 10.33 -57.83 -38.41
C ARG A 14 11.43 -56.99 -39.07
N LYS A 15 11.71 -57.37 -40.32
CA LYS A 15 12.21 -56.62 -41.49
C LYS A 15 12.79 -55.20 -41.23
N ARG A 16 14.08 -55.02 -41.54
CA ARG A 16 14.58 -53.73 -42.04
C ARG A 16 14.02 -53.46 -43.44
N VAL A 17 13.82 -52.19 -43.75
CA VAL A 17 13.77 -51.66 -45.12
C VAL A 17 14.53 -50.33 -45.09
N ASP A 18 15.71 -50.31 -45.70
CA ASP A 18 16.43 -49.07 -45.96
C ASP A 18 15.81 -48.36 -47.18
N CYS A 19 15.71 -47.03 -47.15
CA CYS A 19 15.33 -46.25 -48.32
C CYS A 19 16.03 -44.89 -48.31
N ALA A 20 16.60 -44.51 -49.46
CA ALA A 20 17.48 -43.35 -49.57
C ALA A 20 16.72 -42.02 -49.67
N ILE A 21 17.33 -40.95 -49.17
CA ILE A 21 16.85 -39.57 -49.36
C ILE A 21 17.25 -39.10 -50.75
N SER A 22 16.28 -38.66 -51.56
CA SER A 22 16.54 -37.92 -52.79
C SER A 22 15.93 -36.52 -52.70
N HIS A 23 16.73 -35.49 -52.97
CA HIS A 23 16.22 -34.12 -53.04
C HIS A 23 15.44 -33.90 -54.34
N LYS A 24 14.24 -33.35 -54.25
CA LYS A 24 13.63 -32.56 -55.33
C LYS A 24 13.01 -31.29 -54.78
N THR A 25 13.35 -30.18 -55.42
CA THR A 25 12.71 -28.88 -55.27
C THR A 25 11.39 -28.84 -56.06
N GLY A 26 10.38 -28.14 -55.55
CA GLY A 26 9.09 -28.00 -56.23
C GLY A 26 8.15 -27.12 -55.41
N SER A 27 7.61 -26.06 -56.03
CA SER A 27 6.74 -25.08 -55.36
C SER A 27 5.27 -25.27 -55.75
N LYS A 28 4.36 -25.07 -54.79
CA LYS A 28 3.33 -24.00 -54.81
C LYS A 28 2.42 -24.03 -53.58
N LEU A 29 1.65 -22.95 -53.43
CA LEU A 29 0.59 -22.77 -52.43
C LEU A 29 -0.55 -23.76 -52.64
N GLU A 30 -1.14 -24.24 -51.54
CA GLU A 30 -2.59 -24.42 -51.44
C GLU A 30 -3.05 -24.23 -49.98
N ASN A 31 -4.26 -23.70 -49.79
CA ASN A 31 -4.77 -23.30 -48.47
C ASN A 31 -5.54 -24.43 -47.78
N SER A 32 -5.08 -24.90 -46.61
CA SER A 32 -5.83 -25.84 -45.76
C SER A 32 -6.22 -25.22 -44.41
N THR A 33 -7.51 -24.92 -44.25
CA THR A 33 -8.07 -24.40 -42.99
C THR A 33 -8.26 -25.51 -41.96
N HIS A 34 -7.22 -25.83 -41.19
CA HIS A 34 -7.34 -26.76 -40.07
C HIS A 34 -8.15 -26.15 -38.91
N LYS A 35 -9.36 -26.70 -38.69
CA LYS A 35 -10.14 -26.49 -37.49
C LYS A 35 -9.38 -27.04 -36.27
N GLY A 36 -9.28 -26.25 -35.21
CA GLY A 36 -8.79 -26.77 -33.92
C GLY A 36 -9.79 -27.78 -33.37
N HIS A 37 -9.30 -28.95 -32.93
CA HIS A 37 -10.11 -29.90 -32.19
C HIS A 37 -10.23 -29.46 -30.73
N GLU A 38 -11.44 -29.14 -30.30
CA GLU A 38 -11.76 -29.02 -28.87
C GLU A 38 -11.73 -30.42 -28.25
N HIS A 39 -10.79 -30.66 -27.32
CA HIS A 39 -10.79 -31.87 -26.52
C HIS A 39 -11.89 -31.78 -25.46
N GLN A 40 -12.98 -32.53 -25.69
CA GLN A 40 -14.01 -32.74 -24.69
C GLN A 40 -13.39 -33.42 -23.46
N PHE A 41 -13.47 -32.76 -22.31
CA PHE A 41 -13.21 -33.39 -21.02
C PHE A 41 -14.52 -33.96 -20.49
N ILE A 42 -14.47 -35.21 -20.03
CA ILE A 42 -15.59 -35.87 -19.37
C ILE A 42 -15.50 -35.51 -17.89
N ASP A 43 -16.41 -34.66 -17.41
CA ASP A 43 -16.62 -34.49 -15.98
C ASP A 43 -17.21 -35.79 -15.41
N LEU A 44 -16.57 -36.31 -14.37
CA LEU A 44 -17.08 -37.42 -13.56
C LEU A 44 -17.30 -36.89 -12.14
N ASP A 45 -18.56 -36.62 -11.80
CA ASP A 45 -18.96 -36.27 -10.45
C ASP A 45 -18.63 -37.41 -9.46
N PRO A 46 -18.18 -37.09 -8.23
CA PRO A 46 -17.97 -38.10 -7.20
C PRO A 46 -19.32 -38.64 -6.68
N PRO A 47 -19.41 -39.94 -6.34
CA PRO A 47 -20.63 -40.51 -5.77
C PRO A 47 -20.94 -39.86 -4.41
N GLY A 48 -22.21 -39.51 -4.20
CA GLY A 48 -22.67 -38.94 -2.93
C GLY A 48 -22.59 -39.96 -1.80
N VAL A 49 -21.96 -39.58 -0.69
CA VAL A 49 -21.99 -40.32 0.58
C VAL A 49 -22.59 -39.40 1.64
N SER A 50 -23.75 -39.77 2.17
CA SER A 50 -24.35 -39.11 3.32
C SER A 50 -23.63 -39.50 4.60
N LEU A 51 -23.12 -38.51 5.34
CA LEU A 51 -22.78 -38.65 6.75
C LEU A 51 -23.34 -37.45 7.49
N GLU A 52 -24.25 -37.71 8.42
CA GLU A 52 -24.82 -36.71 9.31
C GLU A 52 -23.80 -36.36 10.40
N SER A 53 -23.59 -35.08 10.65
CA SER A 53 -22.89 -34.59 11.84
C SER A 53 -23.75 -33.55 12.54
N GLN A 54 -24.53 -34.00 13.52
CA GLN A 54 -25.34 -33.12 14.35
C GLN A 54 -24.45 -32.21 15.20
N PRO A 55 -24.73 -30.91 15.31
CA PRO A 55 -24.09 -30.07 16.30
C PRO A 55 -24.65 -30.40 17.70
N LEU A 56 -23.75 -30.70 18.65
CA LEU A 56 -24.11 -30.84 20.06
C LEU A 56 -24.63 -29.51 20.60
N TYR A 57 -25.95 -29.42 20.80
CA TYR A 57 -26.58 -28.39 21.61
C TYR A 57 -26.72 -28.90 23.05
N VAL A 58 -26.33 -28.08 24.03
CA VAL A 58 -26.55 -28.38 25.45
C VAL A 58 -27.99 -28.03 25.80
N ASP A 59 -28.73 -29.01 26.32
CA ASP A 59 -30.12 -28.85 26.77
C ASP A 59 -30.18 -28.34 28.22
N MET A 60 -31.16 -27.48 28.50
CA MET A 60 -31.53 -26.98 29.83
C MET A 60 -33.06 -26.87 29.91
N SER A 61 -33.70 -28.04 29.96
CA SER A 61 -34.96 -28.36 30.68
C SER A 61 -36.16 -27.38 30.64
N LYS A 62 -37.30 -27.92 30.21
CA LYS A 62 -38.61 -27.26 30.06
C LYS A 62 -39.43 -27.22 31.36
N GLU A 63 -40.37 -26.27 31.44
CA GLU A 63 -41.71 -26.40 32.04
C GLU A 63 -42.59 -25.19 31.59
N GLY A 64 -43.91 -25.26 31.38
CA GLY A 64 -44.78 -26.44 31.33
C GLY A 64 -46.28 -26.19 31.65
N ALA A 65 -47.03 -25.40 30.85
CA ALA A 65 -48.50 -25.24 31.00
C ALA A 65 -49.21 -24.78 29.71
N ASP A 66 -50.54 -24.99 29.62
CA ASP A 66 -51.40 -24.75 28.44
C ASP A 66 -52.77 -24.09 28.86
N PRO A 67 -53.90 -24.12 28.12
CA PRO A 67 -54.48 -22.95 27.44
C PRO A 67 -55.84 -22.44 27.97
N ASN A 68 -56.32 -21.33 27.35
CA ASN A 68 -57.71 -20.80 27.20
C ASN A 68 -57.75 -19.26 27.38
N GLU A 69 -58.75 -18.48 26.97
CA GLU A 69 -59.74 -18.50 25.86
C GLU A 69 -60.37 -17.07 25.83
N GLU A 70 -61.50 -16.88 25.14
CA GLU A 70 -62.42 -15.74 25.15
C GLU A 70 -62.06 -14.47 24.34
N ALA A 71 -63.00 -14.12 23.47
CA ALA A 71 -62.96 -12.95 22.61
C ALA A 71 -63.70 -11.76 23.23
N ARG A 72 -63.47 -10.56 22.68
CA ARG A 72 -64.55 -9.75 22.06
C ARG A 72 -64.01 -8.56 21.26
N ASN A 73 -64.50 -8.47 20.03
CA ASN A 73 -64.63 -7.23 19.25
C ASN A 73 -66.08 -6.75 19.44
N PRO A 74 -66.41 -5.45 19.43
CA PRO A 74 -66.81 -4.86 18.14
C PRO A 74 -66.56 -3.34 17.97
N ASN A 75 -66.49 -2.89 16.70
CA ASN A 75 -67.18 -1.71 16.09
C ASN A 75 -67.19 -0.31 16.78
N GLU A 76 -67.28 0.83 16.08
CA GLU A 76 -67.87 1.11 14.75
C GLU A 76 -67.43 2.47 14.12
N LYS A 77 -67.74 2.65 12.82
CA LYS A 77 -68.01 3.93 12.08
C LYS A 77 -67.02 5.13 12.12
N LEU A 78 -66.26 5.26 11.03
CA LEU A 78 -66.32 6.32 9.97
C LEU A 78 -67.39 7.46 10.12
N PRO A 79 -67.24 8.67 9.51
CA PRO A 79 -66.54 8.92 8.22
C PRO A 79 -65.82 10.29 7.96
N SER A 80 -64.81 10.24 7.08
CA SER A 80 -64.54 11.19 5.95
C SER A 80 -64.22 12.70 6.14
N ASN A 81 -63.55 13.24 5.11
CA ASN A 81 -63.58 14.65 4.65
C ASN A 81 -62.88 15.74 5.51
N GLN A 82 -62.41 16.86 4.94
CA GLN A 82 -61.75 17.11 3.64
C GLN A 82 -61.08 18.51 3.66
N VAL A 83 -60.22 18.81 2.67
CA VAL A 83 -59.80 20.17 2.25
C VAL A 83 -58.89 21.00 3.21
N THR A 84 -57.79 21.48 2.63
CA THR A 84 -56.81 22.47 3.12
C THR A 84 -57.38 23.90 3.19
N PRO A 85 -56.90 24.81 4.07
CA PRO A 85 -55.74 25.62 3.66
C PRO A 85 -54.78 26.08 4.80
N GLU A 86 -53.63 26.63 4.40
CA GLU A 86 -52.80 27.57 5.18
C GLU A 86 -53.51 28.97 5.26
N PRO A 87 -52.98 30.04 5.93
CA PRO A 87 -51.69 30.19 6.60
C PRO A 87 -51.66 30.99 7.94
N HIS A 88 -50.42 31.16 8.43
CA HIS A 88 -49.89 32.30 9.20
C HIS A 88 -49.92 32.35 10.74
N LYS A 89 -48.67 32.31 11.25
CA LYS A 89 -48.02 33.21 12.22
C LYS A 89 -48.25 33.00 13.72
N ASN A 90 -47.11 32.72 14.36
CA ASN A 90 -46.64 33.27 15.63
C ASN A 90 -47.57 33.22 16.85
N GLU A 91 -47.21 32.37 17.80
CA GLU A 91 -47.05 32.87 19.17
C GLU A 91 -45.89 32.17 19.90
N LYS A 92 -45.47 32.72 21.03
CA LYS A 92 -44.44 32.14 21.92
C LYS A 92 -45.14 31.35 23.03
N CYS A 93 -44.48 30.34 23.59
CA CYS A 93 -44.17 30.33 25.03
C CYS A 93 -43.24 29.17 25.43
N ASP A 94 -42.96 29.12 26.73
CA ASP A 94 -41.83 28.47 27.38
C ASP A 94 -42.09 26.98 27.74
N PRO A 95 -41.03 26.18 28.00
CA PRO A 95 -41.18 24.75 28.29
C PRO A 95 -41.69 24.49 29.72
N VAL A 96 -42.59 23.52 29.86
CA VAL A 96 -43.07 22.98 31.14
C VAL A 96 -42.53 21.56 31.35
N VAL A 97 -42.17 21.24 32.60
CA VAL A 97 -41.59 19.95 33.01
C VAL A 97 -42.59 19.16 33.85
N ILE A 98 -42.92 17.94 33.40
CA ILE A 98 -43.52 16.82 34.16
C ILE A 98 -43.01 15.55 33.42
N ASP A 99 -42.26 14.57 33.93
CA ASP A 99 -41.91 14.04 35.27
C ASP A 99 -42.74 12.82 35.73
N LEU A 100 -42.04 11.80 36.25
CA LEU A 100 -42.53 10.47 36.71
C LEU A 100 -43.19 9.59 35.60
N VAL A 101 -43.39 8.26 35.72
CA VAL A 101 -43.49 7.34 36.88
C VAL A 101 -42.79 5.99 36.61
N THR A 102 -42.29 5.32 37.67
CA THR A 102 -41.85 3.91 37.71
C THR A 102 -42.53 3.13 38.85
N PRO A 103 -42.81 1.82 38.69
CA PRO A 103 -42.81 0.82 39.76
C PRO A 103 -41.46 0.04 39.76
N GLU A 104 -40.81 -0.39 40.85
CA GLU A 104 -41.24 -1.13 42.07
C GLU A 104 -41.76 -2.55 41.77
N LYS A 105 -41.40 -3.64 42.48
CA LYS A 105 -40.49 -3.94 43.63
C LYS A 105 -39.96 -5.40 43.45
N GLU A 106 -39.08 -6.03 44.23
CA GLU A 106 -39.10 -6.39 45.67
C GLU A 106 -37.69 -6.68 46.26
N VAL A 107 -37.60 -7.14 47.53
CA VAL A 107 -36.42 -7.13 48.42
C VAL A 107 -36.41 -8.35 49.38
N PRO A 108 -35.28 -9.05 49.57
CA PRO A 108 -34.59 -9.13 50.90
C PRO A 108 -33.03 -9.08 50.78
N SER A 109 -32.21 -8.87 51.82
CA SER A 109 -32.40 -8.52 53.25
C SER A 109 -31.08 -8.06 53.91
N GLU A 110 -31.14 -7.13 54.88
CA GLU A 110 -30.24 -6.91 56.06
C GLU A 110 -28.70 -6.79 55.88
N SER A 111 -27.95 -5.88 56.54
CA SER A 111 -28.20 -4.69 57.39
C SER A 111 -26.86 -3.88 57.48
N GLY A 112 -26.63 -2.76 58.19
CA GLY A 112 -27.40 -1.91 59.13
C GLY A 112 -26.47 -0.90 59.86
N LYS A 113 -27.04 0.11 60.56
CA LYS A 113 -26.35 1.25 61.28
C LYS A 113 -25.66 2.27 60.33
N ALA A 114 -26.11 3.51 60.06
CA ALA A 114 -26.55 4.67 60.89
C ALA A 114 -25.38 5.37 61.63
N CYS A 115 -25.24 6.71 61.70
CA CYS A 115 -26.00 7.88 61.17
C CYS A 115 -25.04 9.14 61.09
N HIS A 116 -25.36 10.45 60.93
CA HIS A 116 -26.61 11.24 61.01
C HIS A 116 -26.58 12.60 60.21
N ASN A 117 -27.23 13.66 60.74
CA ASN A 117 -27.50 15.03 60.23
C ASN A 117 -26.30 16.03 60.38
N ILE A 118 -26.27 17.31 59.92
CA ILE A 118 -27.22 18.46 60.03
C ILE A 118 -27.12 19.47 58.85
N ASN A 119 -28.21 20.21 58.60
CA ASN A 119 -28.38 21.26 57.57
C ASN A 119 -27.80 22.65 57.92
N ALA A 120 -27.42 23.45 56.90
CA ALA A 120 -27.72 24.89 56.82
C ALA A 120 -27.62 25.46 55.37
N ARG A 121 -28.33 26.57 55.12
CA ARG A 121 -28.48 27.37 53.86
C ARG A 121 -28.77 28.84 54.32
N PRO A 122 -29.00 29.88 53.47
CA PRO A 122 -28.92 30.04 52.00
C PRO A 122 -28.32 31.42 51.54
N LYS A 123 -28.61 31.86 50.29
CA LYS A 123 -28.67 33.25 49.76
C LYS A 123 -27.34 34.01 49.48
N GLN A 124 -27.26 34.95 48.52
CA GLN A 124 -27.98 35.19 47.23
C GLN A 124 -27.29 36.33 46.43
N ARG A 125 -27.40 36.34 45.07
CA ARG A 125 -27.18 37.50 44.16
C ARG A 125 -25.77 38.16 44.12
N GLN A 126 -25.44 39.06 43.17
CA GLN A 126 -25.60 39.11 41.69
C GLN A 126 -24.74 40.27 41.13
N GLU A 127 -24.48 40.26 39.82
CA GLU A 127 -24.14 41.43 38.95
C GLU A 127 -22.72 42.02 38.86
N THR A 128 -22.46 42.55 37.66
CA THR A 128 -21.24 43.11 37.06
C THR A 128 -21.11 44.63 37.32
N PRO A 129 -19.97 45.33 37.06
CA PRO A 129 -19.73 45.85 35.69
C PRO A 129 -18.28 46.25 35.25
N LYS A 130 -18.18 46.52 33.93
CA LYS A 130 -17.33 47.52 33.21
C LYS A 130 -15.84 47.26 32.89
N LYS A 131 -15.44 47.89 31.77
CA LYS A 131 -14.08 48.00 31.20
C LYS A 131 -13.40 49.29 31.67
N GLN A 132 -12.07 49.33 31.61
CA GLN A 132 -11.33 50.52 31.14
C GLN A 132 -9.95 50.15 30.57
N GLU A 133 -9.35 51.05 29.79
CA GLU A 133 -8.00 50.94 29.21
C GLU A 133 -6.92 51.40 30.21
N PRO A 134 -5.63 51.21 29.90
CA PRO A 134 -4.81 52.42 29.73
C PRO A 134 -3.89 52.41 28.49
N ARG A 135 -3.24 53.57 28.26
CA ARG A 135 -2.38 53.89 27.11
C ARG A 135 -0.88 53.76 27.44
N CYS A 136 -0.05 53.83 26.40
CA CYS A 136 1.42 53.91 26.48
C CYS A 136 1.95 55.21 27.08
N ILE A 137 3.21 55.21 27.55
CA ILE A 137 4.22 56.28 27.42
C ILE A 137 5.62 55.67 27.72
N ASP A 138 6.67 56.29 27.18
CA ASP A 138 8.02 55.73 27.00
C ASP A 138 9.05 56.06 28.12
N ASN A 139 10.30 55.62 27.90
CA ASN A 139 11.58 55.98 28.57
C ASN A 139 11.93 55.21 29.87
N ALA A 140 13.20 54.99 30.24
CA ALA A 140 14.51 54.94 29.53
C ALA A 140 15.61 54.43 30.51
N TRP A 141 16.90 54.46 30.09
CA TRP A 141 18.14 54.30 30.89
C TRP A 141 18.60 52.89 31.34
N GLU A 142 19.45 52.30 30.49
CA GLU A 142 20.85 51.87 30.73
C GLU A 142 21.42 51.48 32.13
N ASN A 143 22.35 50.48 32.08
CA ASN A 143 23.53 50.26 32.95
C ASN A 143 23.27 49.82 34.42
N LEU A 144 24.06 48.94 35.08
CA LEU A 144 25.48 48.56 34.90
C LEU A 144 25.84 47.16 35.51
N GLU A 145 26.91 46.53 34.99
CA GLU A 145 27.89 45.58 35.58
C GLU A 145 27.60 44.33 36.48
N LYS A 146 28.12 43.18 35.99
CA LYS A 146 29.12 42.24 36.60
C LYS A 146 29.09 41.89 38.11
N SER A 147 28.68 40.65 38.42
CA SER A 147 29.38 39.74 39.38
C SER A 147 28.90 38.29 39.13
N SER A 148 29.69 37.24 38.86
CA SER A 148 30.94 36.68 39.40
C SER A 148 30.77 35.65 40.54
N ARG A 149 31.23 34.42 40.25
CA ARG A 149 31.74 33.36 41.17
C ARG A 149 30.89 32.97 42.42
N LYS A 150 30.30 31.76 42.39
CA LYS A 150 30.86 30.55 43.06
C LYS A 150 30.03 29.27 42.87
N ARG A 151 30.72 28.12 42.86
CA ARG A 151 30.15 26.78 43.16
C ARG A 151 30.39 26.45 44.65
N PRO A 152 29.51 25.65 45.27
CA PRO A 152 29.92 24.39 45.91
C PRO A 152 29.32 23.21 45.11
N ARG A 153 30.00 22.09 44.84
CA ARG A 153 30.69 21.10 45.69
C ARG A 153 29.77 20.41 46.71
N SER A 154 29.79 19.08 46.65
CA SER A 154 29.07 18.13 47.50
C SER A 154 29.61 18.06 48.93
N PRO A 155 28.92 17.32 49.80
CA PRO A 155 29.59 16.13 50.35
C PRO A 155 28.74 14.85 50.33
N GLU A 156 29.45 13.72 50.27
CA GLU A 156 29.03 12.39 50.73
C GLU A 156 29.03 12.36 52.28
N ALA A 157 28.46 11.42 53.01
CA ALA A 157 27.37 10.44 52.81
C ALA A 157 27.06 9.82 54.20
N THR A 158 25.91 9.17 54.40
CA THR A 158 25.78 8.03 55.34
C THR A 158 24.42 7.32 55.20
N THR A 159 24.37 6.08 55.65
CA THR A 159 23.18 5.20 55.61
C THR A 159 22.37 5.24 56.90
N GLU A 160 21.04 5.13 56.82
CA GLU A 160 20.32 4.29 57.78
C GLU A 160 19.05 3.65 57.22
N LYS A 161 18.60 2.56 57.86
CA LYS A 161 17.46 1.72 57.41
C LYS A 161 16.17 2.12 58.12
N ARG A 162 15.12 2.45 57.39
CA ARG A 162 13.73 2.31 57.90
C ARG A 162 12.80 1.70 56.85
N ARG A 163 12.31 0.49 57.14
CA ARG A 163 11.17 -0.10 56.45
C ARG A 163 9.90 0.59 56.94
N MET A 164 9.13 1.18 56.02
CA MET A 164 7.69 1.38 56.20
C MET A 164 6.99 0.91 54.93
N ALA A 165 5.97 0.07 55.10
CA ALA A 165 5.16 -0.40 53.99
C ALA A 165 4.15 0.70 53.62
N ILE A 166 4.30 1.27 52.43
CA ILE A 166 3.30 2.16 51.84
C ILE A 166 2.43 1.30 50.91
N SER A 167 1.11 1.40 51.05
CA SER A 167 0.16 0.69 50.19
C SER A 167 0.20 1.26 48.78
N ASN A 168 0.33 0.38 47.78
CA ASN A 168 0.39 0.75 46.36
C ASN A 168 -0.98 1.17 45.82
N SER A 169 -1.47 2.35 46.21
CA SER A 169 -2.50 3.09 45.48
C SER A 169 -1.84 4.08 44.52
N PHE A 170 -1.15 3.56 43.50
CA PHE A 170 -0.65 4.39 42.40
C PHE A 170 -1.84 5.12 41.74
N PRO A 171 -1.84 6.46 41.65
CA PRO A 171 -2.80 7.15 40.80
C PRO A 171 -2.58 6.65 39.37
N LYS A 172 -3.66 6.34 38.65
CA LYS A 172 -3.58 5.95 37.24
C LYS A 172 -2.90 7.09 36.49
N ASN A 173 -1.68 6.86 36.00
CA ASN A 173 -0.98 7.83 35.15
C ASN A 173 -1.92 8.22 33.99
N PRO A 174 -2.03 9.52 33.66
CA PRO A 174 -2.88 9.95 32.56
C PRO A 174 -2.46 9.25 31.27
N GLU A 175 -3.45 8.72 30.52
CA GLU A 175 -3.19 8.10 29.21
C GLU A 175 -2.42 9.09 28.34
N THR A 176 -1.20 8.74 27.97
CA THR A 176 -0.28 9.63 27.27
C THR A 176 -0.60 9.57 25.78
N LEU A 177 -1.55 10.41 25.36
CA LEU A 177 -2.07 10.42 24.00
C LEU A 177 -1.11 11.15 23.05
N LEU A 178 -0.72 10.48 21.95
CA LEU A 178 -0.05 11.12 20.81
C LEU A 178 -1.10 11.64 19.82
N THR A 179 -0.79 12.73 19.11
CA THR A 179 -1.61 13.26 18.01
C THR A 179 -0.75 13.45 16.77
N GLU A 180 -1.17 12.88 15.65
CA GLU A 180 -0.43 12.94 14.39
C GLU A 180 -1.29 13.40 13.21
N ASN A 181 -0.61 13.90 12.18
CA ASN A 181 -1.21 14.76 11.16
C ASN A 181 -1.03 14.18 9.76
N PHE A 182 -2.14 13.95 9.06
CA PHE A 182 -2.13 13.30 7.74
C PHE A 182 -3.05 14.01 6.75
N THR A 183 -2.60 14.23 5.51
CA THR A 183 -3.48 14.79 4.48
C THR A 183 -4.48 13.75 4.00
N GLN A 184 -5.67 14.22 3.58
CA GLN A 184 -6.66 13.38 2.89
C GLN A 184 -6.02 12.54 1.76
N GLY A 185 -6.45 11.29 1.62
CA GLY A 185 -5.87 10.31 0.69
C GLY A 185 -4.65 9.58 1.24
N THR A 186 -4.12 9.96 2.42
CA THR A 186 -3.13 9.13 3.12
C THR A 186 -3.80 7.85 3.63
N SER A 187 -3.12 6.74 3.42
CA SER A 187 -3.47 5.43 3.96
C SER A 187 -2.56 5.12 5.16
N VAL A 188 -3.11 4.58 6.25
CA VAL A 188 -2.37 4.11 7.42
C VAL A 188 -2.55 2.60 7.62
N ILE A 189 -1.58 1.97 8.29
CA ILE A 189 -1.64 0.54 8.61
C ILE A 189 -2.50 0.32 9.86
N MET A 190 -3.52 -0.51 9.70
CA MET A 190 -4.42 -0.97 10.77
C MET A 190 -3.75 -2.10 11.56
N SER A 191 -4.16 -2.34 12.81
CA SER A 191 -3.56 -3.40 13.65
C SER A 191 -3.77 -4.83 13.12
N ASP A 192 -4.74 -5.05 12.23
CA ASP A 192 -4.93 -6.31 11.52
C ASP A 192 -3.84 -6.54 10.43
N GLY A 193 -3.15 -5.49 9.99
CA GLY A 193 -2.13 -5.49 8.93
C GLY A 193 -2.63 -4.92 7.60
N ASN A 194 -3.93 -4.62 7.47
CA ASN A 194 -4.53 -3.98 6.29
C ASN A 194 -4.25 -2.48 6.24
N CYS A 195 -4.65 -1.83 5.15
CA CYS A 195 -4.56 -0.39 4.95
C CYS A 195 -5.93 0.27 5.00
N ARG A 196 -6.02 1.47 5.58
CA ARG A 196 -7.24 2.30 5.56
C ARG A 196 -6.90 3.76 5.37
N LEU A 197 -7.67 4.46 4.53
CA LEU A 197 -7.55 5.91 4.35
C LEU A 197 -7.91 6.66 5.64
N VAL A 198 -7.16 7.71 5.96
CA VAL A 198 -7.37 8.50 7.19
C VAL A 198 -8.76 9.15 7.26
N GLU A 199 -9.37 9.47 6.12
CA GLU A 199 -10.76 9.95 6.05
C GLU A 199 -11.85 8.90 6.36
N TYR A 200 -11.47 7.62 6.50
CA TYR A 200 -12.37 6.52 6.85
C TYR A 200 -12.08 5.91 8.23
N LEU A 201 -11.20 6.54 9.01
CA LEU A 201 -10.95 6.18 10.40
C LEU A 201 -12.12 6.60 11.31
N GLN A 202 -12.31 5.85 12.38
CA GLN A 202 -13.35 6.06 13.39
C GLN A 202 -12.74 6.01 14.80
N ILE A 203 -13.37 6.69 15.76
CA ILE A 203 -12.98 6.57 17.17
C ILE A 203 -13.24 5.12 17.61
N GLY A 204 -12.22 4.49 18.19
CA GLY A 204 -12.20 3.05 18.50
C GLY A 204 -11.49 2.18 17.46
N ASP A 205 -11.11 2.70 16.29
CA ASP A 205 -10.22 1.97 15.37
C ASP A 205 -8.88 1.69 16.03
N VAL A 206 -8.31 0.52 15.75
CA VAL A 206 -7.02 0.07 16.29
C VAL A 206 -5.98 0.08 15.18
N LEU A 207 -4.95 0.91 15.34
CA LEU A 207 -3.89 1.18 14.36
C LEU A 207 -2.58 0.51 14.77
N LEU A 208 -1.67 0.37 13.79
CA LEU A 208 -0.33 -0.19 13.98
C LEU A 208 0.71 0.94 14.01
N THR A 209 1.61 0.92 14.98
CA THR A 209 2.66 1.93 15.16
C THR A 209 4.03 1.42 14.74
N GLU A 210 5.00 2.33 14.59
CA GLU A 210 6.35 2.08 14.06
C GLU A 210 7.15 0.98 14.78
N ASP A 211 6.83 0.73 16.05
CA ASP A 211 7.40 -0.34 16.88
C ASP A 211 6.59 -1.67 16.84
N GLY A 212 5.52 -1.73 16.05
CA GLY A 212 4.59 -2.87 15.98
C GLY A 212 3.56 -2.94 17.12
N SER A 213 3.59 -1.99 18.07
CA SER A 213 2.52 -1.87 19.07
C SER A 213 1.23 -1.29 18.45
N THR A 214 0.19 -1.08 19.26
CA THR A 214 -1.12 -0.66 18.75
C THR A 214 -1.66 0.61 19.42
N GLY A 215 -2.21 1.50 18.60
CA GLY A 215 -2.84 2.74 19.03
C GLY A 215 -4.34 2.72 18.75
N VAL A 216 -5.18 2.88 19.78
CA VAL A 216 -6.63 3.05 19.62
C VAL A 216 -6.92 4.51 19.35
N VAL A 217 -7.63 4.82 18.26
CA VAL A 217 -8.04 6.19 17.91
C VAL A 217 -9.03 6.71 18.96
N LYS A 218 -8.68 7.80 19.63
CA LYS A 218 -9.49 8.49 20.66
C LYS A 218 -10.18 9.74 20.12
N LYS A 219 -9.57 10.42 19.14
CA LYS A 219 -10.06 11.67 18.55
C LYS A 219 -9.64 11.79 17.09
N ILE A 220 -10.48 12.43 16.28
CA ILE A 220 -10.13 12.86 14.93
C ILE A 220 -10.61 14.31 14.77
N GLU A 221 -9.73 15.25 14.41
CA GLU A 221 -10.12 16.59 13.96
C GLU A 221 -9.80 16.80 12.47
N GLU A 222 -10.51 17.72 11.82
CA GLU A 222 -10.24 18.12 10.43
C GLU A 222 -9.81 19.60 10.37
N ARG A 223 -8.67 19.89 9.74
CA ARG A 223 -8.20 21.26 9.45
C ARG A 223 -7.92 21.44 7.95
N TRP A 224 -7.70 22.69 7.50
CA TRP A 224 -7.47 23.03 6.10
C TRP A 224 -6.18 23.83 5.95
N GLU A 225 -5.13 23.16 5.47
CA GLU A 225 -3.79 23.72 5.38
C GLU A 225 -3.27 23.68 3.93
N ASP A 226 -2.38 24.62 3.60
CA ASP A 226 -1.76 24.72 2.27
C ASP A 226 -0.83 23.53 2.04
N ALA A 227 -0.73 23.06 0.80
CA ALA A 227 -0.26 21.70 0.53
C ALA A 227 0.80 21.59 -0.58
N PHE A 228 1.61 20.54 -0.48
CA PHE A 228 2.67 20.19 -1.40
C PHE A 228 2.50 18.75 -1.87
N GLY A 229 2.53 18.55 -3.18
CA GLY A 229 2.68 17.22 -3.78
C GLY A 229 4.13 16.77 -3.66
N ILE A 230 4.36 15.67 -2.97
CA ILE A 230 5.67 15.02 -2.89
C ILE A 230 5.68 13.86 -3.86
N LYS A 231 6.63 13.86 -4.80
CA LYS A 231 6.80 12.82 -5.82
C LYS A 231 8.24 12.34 -5.85
N GLN A 232 8.46 11.03 -5.92
CA GLN A 232 9.77 10.46 -6.16
C GLN A 232 10.38 11.02 -7.47
N ARG A 233 11.64 11.47 -7.46
CA ARG A 233 12.35 11.74 -8.73
C ARG A 233 12.61 10.41 -9.43
N LYS A 234 12.47 10.43 -10.74
CA LYS A 234 12.63 9.30 -11.66
C LYS A 234 13.61 9.73 -12.76
N ASN A 235 14.41 8.79 -13.27
CA ASN A 235 15.13 9.03 -14.52
C ASN A 235 14.20 8.73 -15.72
N HIS A 236 13.21 7.85 -15.55
CA HIS A 236 12.25 7.50 -16.60
C HIS A 236 11.52 8.72 -17.18
N TYR A 237 11.78 9.02 -18.46
CA TYR A 237 11.10 10.04 -19.27
C TYR A 237 10.53 9.46 -20.58
N ILE A 238 10.88 8.22 -20.96
CA ILE A 238 10.50 7.61 -22.24
C ILE A 238 8.98 7.56 -22.53
N HIS A 239 8.13 7.65 -21.50
CA HIS A 239 6.67 7.71 -21.60
C HIS A 239 6.12 9.11 -21.94
N PHE A 240 6.95 10.15 -21.84
CA PHE A 240 6.64 11.48 -22.39
C PHE A 240 6.89 11.52 -23.91
N LEU A 241 7.98 10.90 -24.37
CA LEU A 241 8.31 10.77 -25.80
C LEU A 241 7.38 9.76 -26.51
N ASP A 242 7.24 8.56 -25.97
CA ASP A 242 6.43 7.48 -26.51
C ASP A 242 5.19 7.27 -25.63
N LYS A 243 4.08 7.92 -26.02
CA LYS A 243 2.77 7.85 -25.36
C LYS A 243 2.13 6.45 -25.36
N THR A 244 2.73 5.46 -26.01
CA THR A 244 2.31 4.05 -25.93
C THR A 244 2.94 3.31 -24.74
N ARG A 245 4.00 3.87 -24.12
CA ARG A 245 4.61 3.33 -22.90
C ARG A 245 3.75 3.63 -21.68
N ASP A 246 3.82 2.71 -20.73
CA ASP A 246 3.24 2.93 -19.41
C ASP A 246 3.99 4.02 -18.63
N ASN A 247 3.23 4.76 -17.83
CA ASN A 247 3.80 5.53 -16.73
C ASN A 247 4.63 4.61 -15.82
N PRO A 248 5.78 5.08 -15.32
CA PRO A 248 6.66 4.30 -14.45
C PRO A 248 5.92 3.86 -13.19
N TYR A 249 6.00 2.56 -12.93
CA TYR A 249 5.27 1.93 -11.85
C TYR A 249 6.03 2.00 -10.52
N GLY A 250 5.29 2.09 -9.42
CA GLY A 250 5.83 1.88 -8.08
C GLY A 250 6.54 3.06 -7.44
N LEU A 251 6.59 4.21 -8.13
CA LEU A 251 7.03 5.46 -7.52
C LEU A 251 6.16 5.79 -6.31
N PHE A 252 6.77 6.26 -5.22
CA PHE A 252 5.98 6.84 -4.14
C PHE A 252 5.53 8.26 -4.52
N GLU A 253 4.25 8.53 -4.35
CA GLU A 253 3.67 9.88 -4.39
C GLU A 253 2.79 10.06 -3.17
N THR A 254 2.84 11.24 -2.56
CA THR A 254 1.96 11.61 -1.44
C THR A 254 1.67 13.11 -1.47
N THR A 255 0.77 13.57 -0.61
CA THR A 255 0.61 14.99 -0.31
C THR A 255 1.04 15.22 1.13
N PHE A 256 1.69 16.36 1.39
CA PHE A 256 1.91 16.86 2.73
C PHE A 256 1.36 18.28 2.85
N PHE A 257 0.93 18.66 4.05
CA PHE A 257 0.64 20.06 4.35
C PHE A 257 1.96 20.82 4.58
N ALA A 258 1.96 22.14 4.39
CA ALA A 258 3.15 22.98 4.45
C ALA A 258 3.94 22.78 5.75
N LYS A 259 3.24 22.61 6.86
CA LYS A 259 3.79 22.46 8.22
C LYS A 259 4.08 21.02 8.65
N GLN A 260 4.00 20.07 7.71
CA GLN A 260 4.44 18.70 7.97
C GLN A 260 5.96 18.72 8.13
N VAL A 261 6.47 18.32 9.29
CA VAL A 261 7.91 18.10 9.45
C VAL A 261 8.27 16.75 8.83
N VAL A 262 9.31 16.73 7.99
CA VAL A 262 9.85 15.53 7.33
C VAL A 262 11.28 15.27 7.79
N LEU A 263 11.66 13.99 7.92
CA LEU A 263 13.03 13.58 8.19
C LEU A 263 13.78 13.39 6.87
N LEU A 264 14.95 14.02 6.79
CA LEU A 264 15.73 14.20 5.57
C LEU A 264 17.18 13.79 5.80
N GLU A 265 17.83 13.33 4.75
CA GLU A 265 19.29 13.21 4.69
C GLU A 265 19.84 14.07 3.56
N THR A 266 21.06 14.55 3.71
CA THR A 266 21.73 15.36 2.69
C THR A 266 23.20 14.95 2.65
N PHE A 267 23.76 14.80 1.45
CA PHE A 267 25.11 14.29 1.30
C PHE A 267 26.13 15.18 2.03
N GLN A 268 27.01 14.57 2.82
CA GLN A 268 28.09 15.25 3.53
C GLN A 268 29.18 15.63 2.52
N ARG A 269 29.06 16.80 1.90
CA ARG A 269 30.20 17.40 1.19
C ARG A 269 31.31 17.61 2.22
N SER A 270 32.51 17.17 1.88
CA SER A 270 33.72 17.34 2.67
C SER A 270 34.91 17.39 1.70
N ALA A 271 34.86 18.38 0.81
CA ALA A 271 35.75 18.51 -0.35
C ALA A 271 36.56 19.81 -0.29
N GLU A 272 37.80 19.76 -0.74
CA GLU A 272 38.65 20.93 -0.91
C GLU A 272 38.52 21.54 -2.33
N SER A 273 38.90 22.80 -2.49
CA SER A 273 39.28 23.39 -3.79
C SER A 273 40.35 24.46 -3.58
N ILE A 274 41.26 24.61 -4.53
CA ILE A 274 42.25 25.69 -4.58
C ILE A 274 41.80 26.69 -5.65
N ARG A 275 41.78 28.00 -5.33
CA ARG A 275 41.40 29.05 -6.30
C ARG A 275 42.64 29.83 -6.76
N LYS A 276 43.19 29.44 -7.91
CA LYS A 276 44.41 30.01 -8.52
C LYS A 276 44.36 31.56 -8.62
N GLU A 277 43.18 32.13 -8.90
CA GLU A 277 42.96 33.58 -9.06
C GLU A 277 43.21 34.46 -7.82
N LYS A 278 43.30 33.88 -6.62
CA LYS A 278 43.52 34.63 -5.37
C LYS A 278 44.59 33.95 -4.54
N ASP A 279 45.84 34.10 -4.97
CA ASP A 279 47.04 33.73 -4.20
C ASP A 279 47.03 32.26 -3.72
N ASN A 280 46.50 31.35 -4.56
CA ASN A 280 46.27 29.92 -4.23
C ASN A 280 45.47 29.67 -2.93
N GLN A 281 44.55 30.58 -2.59
CA GLN A 281 43.66 30.44 -1.44
C GLN A 281 42.90 29.10 -1.44
N ARG A 282 43.05 28.35 -0.35
CA ARG A 282 42.46 27.01 -0.15
C ARG A 282 41.08 27.14 0.49
N ARG A 283 40.12 26.31 0.07
CA ARG A 283 38.71 26.38 0.48
C ARG A 283 38.17 24.99 0.77
N ALA A 284 37.55 24.80 1.93
CA ALA A 284 36.86 23.56 2.29
C ALA A 284 35.35 23.76 2.24
N TYR A 285 34.64 22.94 1.46
CA TYR A 285 33.18 22.92 1.41
C TYR A 285 32.63 21.79 2.27
N ILE A 286 31.85 22.15 3.27
CA ILE A 286 31.30 21.26 4.28
C ILE A 286 29.78 21.40 4.30
N THR A 287 29.04 20.29 4.24
CA THR A 287 27.60 20.32 4.55
C THR A 287 27.40 20.42 6.07
N THR A 288 26.64 21.39 6.54
CA THR A 288 26.24 21.56 7.95
C THR A 288 24.72 21.75 8.06
N VAL A 289 24.16 21.66 9.27
CA VAL A 289 22.80 22.13 9.57
C VAL A 289 22.91 23.39 10.40
N GLU A 290 22.31 24.46 9.94
CA GLU A 290 22.39 25.78 10.56
C GLU A 290 21.02 26.44 10.64
N ASP A 291 20.91 27.37 11.57
CA ASP A 291 19.76 28.26 11.65
C ASP A 291 19.72 29.22 10.44
N PHE A 292 18.52 29.64 10.07
CA PHE A 292 18.22 30.49 8.92
C PHE A 292 16.96 31.30 9.20
N ASP A 293 17.06 32.63 9.10
CA ASP A 293 15.92 33.53 9.20
C ASP A 293 15.15 33.55 7.88
N THR A 294 13.91 33.11 7.92
CA THR A 294 12.96 33.27 6.81
C THR A 294 12.53 34.73 6.67
N SER A 295 12.08 35.13 5.47
CA SER A 295 11.44 36.44 5.24
C SER A 295 10.13 36.63 6.01
N GLU A 296 9.62 35.59 6.66
CA GLU A 296 8.45 35.59 7.54
C GLU A 296 8.82 35.85 9.01
N GLY A 297 10.11 36.01 9.34
CA GLY A 297 10.61 36.18 10.71
C GLY A 297 10.68 34.89 11.54
N ARG A 298 10.51 33.71 10.91
CA ARG A 298 10.74 32.40 11.55
C ARG A 298 12.21 32.01 11.43
N LEU A 299 12.84 31.68 12.54
CA LEU A 299 14.15 31.02 12.59
C LEU A 299 13.96 29.51 12.38
N ILE A 300 14.58 28.94 11.35
CA ILE A 300 14.43 27.52 10.98
C ILE A 300 15.78 26.85 10.76
N LYS A 301 15.85 25.51 10.89
CA LYS A 301 17.08 24.74 10.64
C LYS A 301 17.10 24.18 9.23
N LEU A 302 18.14 24.50 8.48
CA LEU A 302 18.36 24.05 7.10
C LEU A 302 19.74 23.43 6.93
N ALA A 303 19.84 22.41 6.08
CA ALA A 303 21.13 22.00 5.55
C ALA A 303 21.68 23.09 4.62
N LYS A 304 22.96 23.42 4.77
CA LYS A 304 23.70 24.37 3.91
C LYS A 304 25.05 23.77 3.54
N ILE A 305 25.62 24.21 2.41
CA ILE A 305 27.03 24.00 2.10
C ILE A 305 27.78 25.25 2.55
N VAL A 306 28.54 25.13 3.62
CA VAL A 306 29.38 26.19 4.18
C VAL A 306 30.76 26.11 3.55
N GLU A 307 31.34 27.26 3.25
CA GLU A 307 32.72 27.38 2.83
C GLU A 307 33.57 27.86 4.01
N LYS A 308 34.61 27.11 4.38
CA LYS A 308 35.70 27.62 5.21
C LYS A 308 36.90 27.95 4.32
N VAL A 309 37.30 29.21 4.35
CA VAL A 309 38.52 29.72 3.70
C VAL A 309 39.72 29.45 4.61
N PHE A 310 40.84 29.07 3.99
CA PHE A 310 42.14 28.89 4.62
C PHE A 310 43.22 29.71 3.89
N PRO A 311 44.22 30.27 4.61
CA PRO A 311 45.44 30.79 4.00
C PRO A 311 46.10 29.78 3.05
N SER A 312 46.72 30.25 1.98
CA SER A 312 47.35 29.41 0.96
C SER A 312 48.49 28.54 1.51
N ASN A 313 49.23 29.05 2.50
CA ASN A 313 50.27 28.34 3.24
C ASN A 313 49.76 27.36 4.33
N THR A 314 48.44 27.11 4.43
CA THR A 314 47.91 26.11 5.36
C THR A 314 48.31 24.70 4.93
N SER A 315 48.82 23.88 5.86
CA SER A 315 49.21 22.50 5.57
C SER A 315 48.00 21.61 5.21
N ASN A 316 48.26 20.55 4.42
CA ASN A 316 47.25 19.55 4.06
C ASN A 316 46.61 18.92 5.32
N GLU A 317 47.42 18.69 6.35
CA GLU A 317 47.02 18.06 7.61
C GLU A 317 45.91 18.85 8.32
N VAL A 318 46.06 20.17 8.46
CA VAL A 318 45.08 21.03 9.12
C VAL A 318 43.74 21.06 8.37
N ILE A 319 43.77 20.98 7.03
CA ILE A 319 42.54 20.93 6.22
C ILE A 319 41.91 19.53 6.29
N GLN A 320 42.70 18.45 6.21
CA GLN A 320 42.15 17.08 6.34
C GLN A 320 41.68 16.77 7.75
N GLU A 321 42.32 17.29 8.81
CA GLU A 321 41.81 17.23 10.18
C GLU A 321 40.43 17.91 10.25
N HIS A 322 40.33 19.14 9.73
CA HIS A 322 39.09 19.91 9.70
C HIS A 322 37.98 19.20 8.92
N LEU A 323 38.28 18.62 7.76
CA LEU A 323 37.33 17.80 6.99
C LEU A 323 36.96 16.50 7.74
N SER A 324 37.93 15.85 8.39
CA SER A 324 37.70 14.62 9.15
C SER A 324 36.74 14.82 10.32
N LYS A 325 36.77 16.01 10.95
CA LYS A 325 35.85 16.38 12.04
C LYS A 325 34.39 16.29 11.60
N TYR A 326 34.06 16.76 10.40
CA TYR A 326 32.68 16.70 9.88
C TYR A 326 32.35 15.36 9.24
N ARG A 327 33.31 14.68 8.60
CA ARG A 327 33.13 13.27 8.16
C ARG A 327 32.67 12.41 9.34
N LYS A 328 33.40 12.47 10.48
CA LYS A 328 33.08 11.77 11.75
C LYS A 328 31.76 12.20 12.42
N GLN A 329 31.12 13.28 11.98
CA GLN A 329 29.81 13.73 12.48
C GLN A 329 28.63 13.27 11.62
N ALA A 330 28.89 12.72 10.43
CA ALA A 330 27.88 12.22 9.51
C ALA A 330 27.67 10.72 9.66
N ASP A 331 26.43 10.25 9.56
CA ASP A 331 26.11 8.82 9.58
C ASP A 331 26.87 8.10 8.46
N ASN A 332 27.61 7.06 8.84
CA ASN A 332 28.53 6.30 7.98
C ASN A 332 29.48 7.19 7.14
N ASN A 333 29.91 8.33 7.71
CA ASN A 333 30.74 9.37 7.09
C ASN A 333 30.17 10.01 5.80
N ARG A 334 28.91 9.77 5.43
CA ARG A 334 28.37 10.13 4.09
C ARG A 334 27.14 11.03 4.10
N PHE A 335 26.32 11.06 5.16
CA PHE A 335 25.06 11.82 5.17
C PHE A 335 24.80 12.57 6.47
N VAL A 336 24.34 13.81 6.35
CA VAL A 336 23.82 14.63 7.45
C VAL A 336 22.31 14.41 7.53
N ARG A 337 21.82 13.89 8.65
CA ARG A 337 20.38 13.71 8.92
C ARG A 337 19.81 14.93 9.64
N TRP A 338 18.67 15.44 9.17
CA TRP A 338 18.03 16.65 9.68
C TRP A 338 16.52 16.65 9.38
N SER A 339 15.78 17.68 9.81
CA SER A 339 14.34 17.79 9.56
C SER A 339 13.87 19.23 9.46
N CYS A 340 12.90 19.52 8.58
CA CYS A 340 12.22 20.82 8.46
C CYS A 340 10.74 20.65 8.06
N GLU A 341 9.96 21.73 8.14
CA GLU A 341 8.63 21.80 7.53
C GLU A 341 8.75 21.70 6.00
N VAL A 342 7.86 20.96 5.34
CA VAL A 342 7.86 20.78 3.86
C VAL A 342 7.79 22.11 3.11
N GLY A 343 7.09 23.11 3.65
CA GLY A 343 7.01 24.46 3.10
C GLY A 343 8.33 25.23 3.12
N ASP A 344 9.31 24.82 3.94
CA ASP A 344 10.61 25.47 4.08
C ASP A 344 11.69 24.89 3.16
N LEU A 345 11.41 23.78 2.47
CA LEU A 345 12.28 23.22 1.42
C LEU A 345 12.57 24.23 0.28
N LYS A 346 11.72 25.26 0.14
CA LYS A 346 11.91 26.42 -0.77
C LYS A 346 13.18 27.25 -0.47
N HIS A 347 13.72 27.14 0.75
CA HIS A 347 14.90 27.90 1.20
C HIS A 347 16.24 27.16 1.02
N LEU A 348 16.21 25.88 0.62
CA LEU A 348 17.44 25.15 0.28
C LEU A 348 18.02 25.64 -1.06
N CYS A 349 19.30 25.98 -1.09
CA CYS A 349 19.98 26.27 -2.35
C CYS A 349 20.02 25.02 -3.25
N TYR A 350 19.99 25.21 -4.58
CA TYR A 350 19.87 24.13 -5.57
C TYR A 350 20.82 22.93 -5.32
N LYS A 351 22.11 23.19 -5.05
CA LYS A 351 23.12 22.13 -4.82
C LYS A 351 22.83 21.29 -3.57
N THR A 352 22.25 21.90 -2.53
CA THR A 352 21.79 21.16 -1.34
C THR A 352 20.48 20.43 -1.65
N ARG A 353 19.48 21.13 -2.22
CA ARG A 353 18.17 20.55 -2.55
C ARG A 353 18.25 19.34 -3.49
N ALA A 354 19.24 19.32 -4.39
CA ALA A 354 19.56 18.22 -5.30
C ALA A 354 20.28 17.05 -4.61
N SER A 355 20.98 17.27 -3.50
CA SER A 355 21.61 16.22 -2.68
C SER A 355 20.73 15.74 -1.50
N THR A 356 19.66 16.47 -1.15
CA THR A 356 18.68 16.09 -0.14
C THR A 356 17.79 14.90 -0.55
N ARG A 357 17.58 13.95 0.36
CA ARG A 357 16.76 12.74 0.22
C ARG A 357 15.69 12.71 1.30
N LEU A 358 14.53 12.15 0.97
CA LEU A 358 13.49 11.79 1.92
C LEU A 358 13.75 10.37 2.44
N LEU A 359 13.47 10.14 3.71
CA LEU A 359 13.68 8.84 4.37
C LEU A 359 12.39 8.02 4.40
N LEU A 360 12.50 6.75 4.01
CA LEU A 360 11.44 5.75 4.16
C LEU A 360 11.78 4.75 5.27
N MET A 361 10.77 4.43 6.06
CA MET A 361 10.80 3.58 7.25
C MET A 361 10.73 2.09 6.88
N PRO A 362 11.75 1.29 7.22
CA PRO A 362 11.63 -0.17 7.22
C PRO A 362 10.62 -0.62 8.28
N LEU A 363 9.92 -1.72 8.03
CA LEU A 363 9.02 -2.34 9.02
C LEU A 363 9.83 -3.34 9.84
N ALA A 364 10.61 -2.81 10.79
CA ALA A 364 11.53 -3.59 11.62
C ALA A 364 10.82 -4.46 12.68
N PHE A 365 9.59 -4.12 13.06
CA PHE A 365 8.75 -4.97 13.90
C PHE A 365 8.26 -6.21 13.14
N GLU A 366 7.85 -7.22 13.89
CA GLU A 366 7.25 -8.44 13.37
C GLU A 366 5.82 -8.63 13.92
N LYS A 367 4.90 -9.00 13.04
CA LYS A 367 3.57 -9.48 13.37
C LYS A 367 3.38 -10.87 12.72
N PRO A 368 3.81 -11.95 13.39
CA PRO A 368 3.77 -13.31 12.84
C PRO A 368 2.36 -13.67 12.36
N THR A 369 2.24 -14.06 11.09
CA THR A 369 0.95 -14.48 10.50
C THR A 369 1.05 -15.86 9.87
N LEU A 370 2.14 -16.14 9.13
CA LEU A 370 2.43 -17.47 8.59
C LEU A 370 2.62 -18.50 9.72
N LEU A 371 3.48 -18.23 10.71
CA LEU A 371 3.77 -19.18 11.79
C LEU A 371 2.50 -19.61 12.58
N PRO A 372 1.70 -18.70 13.18
CA PRO A 372 0.47 -19.09 13.88
C PRO A 372 -0.59 -19.73 12.98
N PHE A 373 -0.60 -19.42 11.67
CA PHE A 373 -1.47 -20.11 10.72
C PHE A 373 -1.04 -21.58 10.54
N LEU A 374 0.26 -21.84 10.38
CA LEU A 374 0.78 -23.19 10.18
C LEU A 374 0.53 -24.06 11.41
N GLU A 375 0.86 -23.56 12.60
CA GLU A 375 0.67 -24.30 13.86
C GLU A 375 -0.79 -24.65 14.11
N LYS A 376 -1.68 -23.66 13.94
CA LYS A 376 -3.14 -23.85 14.08
C LYS A 376 -3.74 -24.79 13.03
N THR A 377 -3.21 -24.80 11.81
CA THR A 377 -3.75 -25.58 10.69
C THR A 377 -3.26 -27.02 10.68
N PHE A 378 -2.05 -27.28 11.20
CA PHE A 378 -1.43 -28.61 11.22
C PHE A 378 -1.36 -29.24 12.62
N HIS A 379 -1.86 -28.54 13.64
CA HIS A 379 -1.96 -29.01 15.03
C HIS A 379 -0.62 -29.52 15.61
N LYS A 380 0.46 -28.83 15.28
CA LYS A 380 1.82 -29.06 15.78
C LYS A 380 2.56 -27.74 15.96
N GLU A 381 3.58 -27.73 16.79
CA GLU A 381 4.61 -26.68 16.77
C GLU A 381 5.36 -26.71 15.43
N VAL A 382 5.87 -25.55 14.99
CA VAL A 382 6.55 -25.40 13.70
C VAL A 382 7.92 -24.78 13.90
N SER A 383 8.97 -25.53 13.59
CA SER A 383 10.35 -25.06 13.74
C SER A 383 10.70 -23.95 12.75
N ALA A 384 11.72 -23.15 13.08
CA ALA A 384 12.24 -22.12 12.17
C ALA A 384 12.60 -22.66 10.78
N ARG A 385 13.14 -23.89 10.70
CA ARG A 385 13.47 -24.58 9.43
C ARG A 385 12.22 -24.92 8.61
N GLU A 386 11.15 -25.36 9.25
CA GLU A 386 9.87 -25.61 8.59
C GLU A 386 9.20 -24.31 8.11
N LEU A 387 9.25 -23.26 8.93
CA LEU A 387 8.75 -21.93 8.59
C LEU A 387 9.50 -21.33 7.39
N GLU A 388 10.84 -21.36 7.41
CA GLU A 388 11.69 -20.92 6.30
C GLU A 388 11.42 -21.74 5.02
N ALA A 389 11.34 -23.07 5.14
CA ALA A 389 11.03 -23.95 4.02
C ALA A 389 9.66 -23.62 3.39
N MET A 390 8.63 -23.34 4.21
CA MET A 390 7.31 -22.93 3.72
C MET A 390 7.37 -21.56 3.04
N ALA A 391 8.00 -20.56 3.67
CA ALA A 391 8.13 -19.22 3.12
C ALA A 391 8.88 -19.21 1.77
N TRP A 392 9.97 -19.97 1.67
CA TRP A 392 10.72 -20.16 0.42
C TRP A 392 9.88 -20.88 -0.65
N LEU A 393 9.15 -21.95 -0.30
CA LEU A 393 8.25 -22.65 -1.23
C LEU A 393 7.16 -21.73 -1.80
N ILE A 394 6.59 -20.87 -0.96
CA ILE A 394 5.62 -19.85 -1.39
C ILE A 394 6.29 -18.88 -2.36
N GLY A 395 7.46 -18.32 -2.01
CA GLY A 395 8.22 -17.42 -2.88
C GLY A 395 8.55 -18.02 -4.25
N PHE A 396 9.07 -19.25 -4.25
CA PHE A 396 9.42 -19.99 -5.46
C PHE A 396 8.19 -20.34 -6.31
N TRP A 397 7.06 -20.68 -5.68
CA TRP A 397 5.79 -20.87 -6.38
C TRP A 397 5.23 -19.57 -6.95
N MET A 398 5.51 -18.40 -6.38
CA MET A 398 5.03 -17.14 -6.93
C MET A 398 5.65 -16.80 -8.29
N GLY A 399 6.92 -17.14 -8.51
CA GLY A 399 7.55 -17.16 -9.84
C GLY A 399 7.07 -18.34 -10.68
N ASP A 400 7.77 -19.48 -10.60
CA ASP A 400 7.62 -20.62 -11.51
C ASP A 400 6.46 -21.60 -11.20
N GLY A 401 5.72 -21.37 -10.11
CA GLY A 401 4.59 -22.22 -9.73
C GLY A 401 3.40 -22.17 -10.68
N TYR A 402 2.64 -23.26 -10.76
CA TYR A 402 1.40 -23.34 -11.54
C TYR A 402 0.18 -23.00 -10.70
N ARG A 403 -0.72 -22.17 -11.24
CA ARG A 403 -2.03 -21.88 -10.62
C ARG A 403 -2.92 -23.13 -10.44
N ALA A 404 -2.60 -24.22 -11.13
CA ALA A 404 -3.33 -25.49 -11.06
C ALA A 404 -2.97 -26.37 -9.84
N GLY A 405 -1.92 -26.04 -9.07
CA GLY A 405 -1.56 -26.83 -7.89
C GLY A 405 -0.11 -26.66 -7.40
N ALA A 406 0.34 -27.63 -6.60
CA ALA A 406 1.71 -27.72 -6.10
C ALA A 406 2.66 -28.25 -7.20
N MET A 407 2.68 -27.55 -8.34
CA MET A 407 3.46 -27.86 -9.53
C MET A 407 4.34 -26.66 -9.88
N PHE A 408 5.51 -26.92 -10.45
CA PHE A 408 6.56 -25.94 -10.70
C PHE A 408 7.18 -26.15 -12.09
N ALA A 409 7.44 -25.07 -12.82
CA ALA A 409 8.38 -25.09 -13.94
C ALA A 409 9.81 -25.07 -13.38
N LEU A 410 10.73 -25.81 -14.02
CA LEU A 410 12.11 -25.96 -13.55
C LEU A 410 13.11 -25.99 -14.71
N HIS A 411 14.35 -25.62 -14.40
CA HIS A 411 15.50 -25.94 -15.25
C HIS A 411 16.12 -27.26 -14.77
N SER A 412 16.27 -28.25 -15.65
CA SER A 412 16.71 -29.60 -15.25
C SER A 412 18.10 -29.63 -14.62
N GLU A 413 18.97 -28.73 -15.04
CA GLU A 413 20.37 -28.62 -14.59
C GLU A 413 20.55 -27.73 -13.35
N ASP A 414 19.49 -27.06 -12.87
CA ASP A 414 19.56 -26.21 -11.68
C ASP A 414 19.43 -27.04 -10.40
N HIS A 415 20.37 -27.98 -10.23
CA HIS A 415 20.34 -29.03 -9.21
C HIS A 415 20.26 -28.47 -7.78
N GLU A 416 20.81 -27.28 -7.54
CA GLU A 416 20.75 -26.58 -6.25
C GLU A 416 19.31 -26.16 -5.89
N VAL A 417 18.59 -25.56 -6.85
CA VAL A 417 17.19 -25.13 -6.71
C VAL A 417 16.26 -26.34 -6.66
N ASN A 418 16.49 -27.32 -7.53
CA ASN A 418 15.70 -28.57 -7.57
C ASN A 418 15.85 -29.36 -6.25
N GLY A 419 17.08 -29.44 -5.70
CA GLY A 419 17.35 -30.07 -4.41
C GLY A 419 16.76 -29.32 -3.22
N ARG A 420 16.78 -27.97 -3.21
CA ARG A 420 16.08 -27.18 -2.18
C ARG A 420 14.57 -27.34 -2.25
N LEU A 421 13.99 -27.43 -3.45
CA LEU A 421 12.56 -27.69 -3.64
C LEU A 421 12.17 -29.09 -3.13
N GLU A 422 12.98 -30.11 -3.40
CA GLU A 422 12.79 -31.47 -2.86
C GLU A 422 12.95 -31.50 -1.33
N GLU A 423 13.97 -30.87 -0.78
CA GLU A 423 14.20 -30.83 0.67
C GLU A 423 13.09 -30.08 1.42
N ASN A 424 12.69 -28.90 0.93
CA ASN A 424 11.60 -28.14 1.54
C ASN A 424 10.26 -28.88 1.42
N ALA A 425 10.06 -29.69 0.38
CA ALA A 425 8.92 -30.59 0.29
C ALA A 425 8.98 -31.73 1.31
N ARG A 426 10.15 -32.37 1.46
CA ARG A 426 10.41 -33.45 2.42
C ARG A 426 10.16 -33.01 3.86
N ILE A 427 10.64 -31.81 4.23
CA ILE A 427 10.40 -31.15 5.52
C ILE A 427 8.90 -31.06 5.84
N TRP A 428 8.06 -30.80 4.83
CA TRP A 428 6.61 -30.70 4.95
C TRP A 428 5.85 -32.01 4.64
N GLY A 429 6.52 -33.16 4.67
CA GLY A 429 5.89 -34.48 4.47
C GLY A 429 5.36 -34.71 3.05
N MET A 430 5.84 -33.93 2.07
CA MET A 430 5.51 -34.08 0.65
C MET A 430 6.64 -34.81 -0.07
N THR A 431 6.27 -35.60 -1.08
CA THR A 431 7.20 -36.25 -2.00
C THR A 431 7.38 -35.40 -3.25
N TYR A 432 8.62 -35.13 -3.62
CA TYR A 432 8.99 -34.52 -4.88
C TYR A 432 8.81 -35.52 -6.03
N THR A 433 8.46 -35.04 -7.22
CA THR A 433 8.45 -35.85 -8.45
C THR A 433 8.70 -34.95 -9.65
N GLN A 434 9.95 -34.94 -10.11
CA GLN A 434 10.35 -34.29 -11.35
C GLN A 434 9.99 -35.20 -12.55
N LYS A 435 9.34 -34.63 -13.56
CA LYS A 435 9.20 -35.26 -14.88
C LYS A 435 10.48 -34.99 -15.67
N PRO A 436 10.98 -35.98 -16.44
CA PRO A 436 12.15 -35.77 -17.28
C PRO A 436 11.88 -34.64 -18.28
N PRO A 437 12.90 -33.81 -18.60
CA PRO A 437 12.76 -32.78 -19.61
C PRO A 437 12.52 -33.39 -21.00
N ARG A 438 12.01 -32.60 -21.94
CA ARG A 438 11.91 -33.05 -23.33
C ARG A 438 13.32 -33.14 -23.93
N PRO A 439 13.63 -34.16 -24.75
CA PRO A 439 14.93 -34.26 -25.43
C PRO A 439 15.30 -32.97 -26.15
N GLY A 440 16.55 -32.51 -25.97
CA GLY A 440 17.03 -31.24 -26.53
C GLY A 440 16.53 -29.98 -25.80
N THR A 441 15.94 -30.10 -24.62
CA THR A 441 15.53 -28.94 -23.79
C THR A 441 15.91 -29.14 -22.33
N PHE A 442 16.17 -28.06 -21.61
CA PHE A 442 16.37 -28.08 -20.16
C PHE A 442 15.08 -27.79 -19.36
N SER A 443 13.93 -27.72 -20.03
CA SER A 443 12.64 -27.44 -19.38
C SER A 443 12.09 -28.71 -18.73
N ALA A 444 12.09 -28.73 -17.41
CA ALA A 444 11.50 -29.79 -16.58
C ALA A 444 10.28 -29.27 -15.82
N TYR A 445 9.53 -30.19 -15.21
CA TYR A 445 8.40 -29.87 -14.35
C TYR A 445 8.43 -30.74 -13.11
N ALA A 446 8.22 -30.17 -11.92
CA ALA A 446 7.98 -30.94 -10.70
C ALA A 446 6.55 -30.82 -10.21
N ALA A 447 6.11 -31.84 -9.48
CA ALA A 447 4.92 -31.81 -8.65
C ALA A 447 5.29 -32.27 -7.23
N LEU A 448 4.68 -31.64 -6.21
CA LEU A 448 4.80 -32.04 -4.81
C LEU A 448 3.54 -32.82 -4.43
N HIS A 449 3.70 -34.09 -4.08
CA HIS A 449 2.59 -34.99 -3.78
C HIS A 449 2.56 -35.39 -2.31
N THR A 450 1.37 -35.43 -1.71
CA THR A 450 1.14 -36.29 -0.53
C THR A 450 0.72 -37.68 -0.99
N ILE A 451 0.95 -38.68 -0.14
CA ILE A 451 0.52 -40.07 -0.37
C ILE A 451 -0.73 -40.29 0.47
N GLN A 452 -1.86 -40.61 -0.18
CA GLN A 452 -3.12 -40.96 0.48
C GLN A 452 -3.58 -42.33 -0.04
N ASN A 453 -3.68 -43.32 0.85
CA ASN A 453 -4.04 -44.71 0.51
C ASN A 453 -3.14 -45.28 -0.62
N GLY A 454 -1.83 -45.01 -0.55
CA GLY A 454 -0.85 -45.37 -1.60
C GLY A 454 -0.88 -44.50 -2.86
N ILE A 455 -1.92 -43.70 -3.09
CA ILE A 455 -2.09 -42.86 -4.28
C ILE A 455 -1.40 -41.51 -4.05
N ARG A 456 -0.48 -41.13 -4.96
CA ARG A 456 0.15 -39.79 -4.97
C ARG A 456 -0.85 -38.72 -5.44
N ARG A 457 -1.09 -37.70 -4.62
CA ARG A 457 -2.00 -36.57 -4.94
C ARG A 457 -1.31 -35.23 -4.69
N TRP A 458 -1.29 -34.32 -5.67
CA TRP A 458 -0.63 -33.01 -5.53
C TRP A 458 -1.56 -31.90 -5.00
N ASN A 459 -2.89 -32.09 -5.04
CA ASN A 459 -3.88 -31.07 -4.66
C ASN A 459 -4.80 -31.44 -3.47
N VAL A 460 -4.75 -32.68 -2.98
CA VAL A 460 -5.66 -33.20 -1.95
C VAL A 460 -4.87 -33.59 -0.72
N GLY A 461 -5.19 -33.00 0.44
CA GLY A 461 -4.41 -33.17 1.67
C GLY A 461 -2.96 -32.65 1.59
N ASN A 462 -2.58 -31.93 0.52
CA ASN A 462 -1.26 -31.34 0.37
C ASN A 462 -1.15 -30.08 1.27
N PRO A 463 -0.19 -30.02 2.21
CA PRO A 463 -0.10 -28.91 3.18
C PRO A 463 0.21 -27.57 2.50
N PHE A 464 1.08 -27.57 1.49
CA PHE A 464 1.40 -26.36 0.72
C PHE A 464 0.17 -25.78 0.02
N ILE A 465 -0.72 -26.63 -0.52
CA ILE A 465 -2.01 -26.20 -1.08
C ILE A 465 -2.94 -25.63 -0.02
N THR A 466 -2.97 -26.20 1.19
CA THR A 466 -3.76 -25.65 2.31
C THR A 466 -3.29 -24.25 2.66
N VAL A 467 -1.97 -24.00 2.69
CA VAL A 467 -1.37 -22.68 2.95
C VAL A 467 -1.69 -21.69 1.83
N LEU A 468 -1.45 -22.05 0.57
CA LEU A 468 -1.74 -21.15 -0.57
C LEU A 468 -3.22 -20.72 -0.63
N LYS A 469 -4.15 -21.59 -0.25
CA LYS A 469 -5.58 -21.28 -0.15
C LYS A 469 -5.91 -20.43 1.07
N GLY A 470 -5.56 -20.91 2.27
CA GLY A 470 -5.98 -20.31 3.54
C GLY A 470 -5.36 -18.94 3.84
N LEU A 471 -4.20 -18.66 3.25
CA LEU A 471 -3.54 -17.34 3.33
C LEU A 471 -3.73 -16.48 2.07
N PHE A 472 -4.61 -16.87 1.14
CA PHE A 472 -4.96 -16.08 -0.07
C PHE A 472 -3.79 -15.75 -1.02
N PHE A 473 -2.83 -16.66 -1.17
CA PHE A 473 -1.87 -16.62 -2.29
C PHE A 473 -2.53 -16.99 -3.63
N TYR A 474 -3.68 -17.66 -3.57
CA TYR A 474 -4.73 -17.55 -4.58
C TYR A 474 -5.66 -16.38 -4.23
N GLU A 475 -5.95 -15.49 -5.17
CA GLU A 475 -6.70 -14.24 -4.96
C GLU A 475 -8.01 -14.39 -4.14
N ASN A 476 -8.82 -15.42 -4.40
CA ASN A 476 -10.03 -15.73 -3.62
C ASN A 476 -9.93 -17.09 -2.88
N GLY A 477 -8.71 -17.56 -2.60
CA GLY A 477 -8.45 -18.83 -1.91
C GLY A 477 -8.73 -20.10 -2.73
N LYS A 478 -8.90 -19.99 -4.07
CA LYS A 478 -9.25 -21.11 -4.97
C LYS A 478 -8.14 -21.44 -5.96
N ILE A 479 -7.96 -22.74 -6.21
CA ILE A 479 -7.05 -23.22 -7.27
C ILE A 479 -7.52 -22.66 -8.63
N ASN A 480 -6.57 -22.31 -9.48
CA ASN A 480 -6.69 -21.60 -10.77
C ASN A 480 -6.98 -20.08 -10.70
N ASP A 481 -7.31 -19.50 -9.54
CA ASP A 481 -7.39 -18.03 -9.39
C ASP A 481 -6.02 -17.36 -9.66
N ALA A 482 -6.00 -16.03 -9.80
CA ALA A 482 -4.76 -15.29 -9.94
C ALA A 482 -3.82 -15.53 -8.73
N LYS A 483 -2.51 -15.61 -9.01
CA LYS A 483 -1.48 -15.57 -7.97
C LYS A 483 -1.50 -14.20 -7.31
N ASN A 484 -1.49 -14.16 -6.00
CA ASN A 484 -1.57 -12.97 -5.16
C ASN A 484 -0.48 -12.96 -4.09
N VAL A 485 0.02 -11.78 -3.70
CA VAL A 485 0.90 -11.62 -2.53
C VAL A 485 0.09 -10.93 -1.43
N PRO A 486 -0.30 -11.63 -0.37
CA PRO A 486 -1.13 -11.09 0.70
C PRO A 486 -0.46 -9.94 1.47
N HIS A 487 -1.23 -8.92 1.85
CA HIS A 487 -0.69 -7.74 2.55
C HIS A 487 -0.03 -8.04 3.90
N PHE A 488 -0.42 -9.10 4.62
CA PHE A 488 0.21 -9.47 5.90
C PHE A 488 1.72 -9.73 5.75
N LEU A 489 2.16 -10.15 4.56
CA LEU A 489 3.56 -10.49 4.29
C LEU A 489 4.49 -9.28 4.40
N ARG A 490 3.97 -8.04 4.37
CA ARG A 490 4.76 -6.83 4.66
C ARG A 490 5.11 -6.66 6.14
N THR A 491 4.36 -7.29 7.03
CA THR A 491 4.50 -7.20 8.48
C THR A 491 4.88 -8.52 9.14
N ASP A 492 4.90 -9.63 8.41
CA ASP A 492 5.29 -10.94 8.97
C ASP A 492 6.77 -10.95 9.41
N GLN A 493 7.23 -12.07 9.97
CA GLN A 493 8.59 -12.19 10.49
C GLN A 493 9.64 -11.91 9.39
N LEU A 494 10.77 -11.34 9.78
CA LEU A 494 11.84 -10.94 8.86
C LEU A 494 12.37 -12.16 8.11
N MET A 495 12.60 -13.27 8.80
CA MET A 495 12.93 -14.58 8.21
C MET A 495 11.92 -15.01 7.14
N VAL A 496 10.62 -14.82 7.35
CA VAL A 496 9.55 -15.16 6.40
C VAL A 496 9.60 -14.25 5.18
N ARG A 497 9.80 -12.94 5.39
CA ARG A 497 9.97 -11.95 4.30
C ARG A 497 11.21 -12.22 3.46
N GLU A 498 12.33 -12.52 4.10
CA GLU A 498 13.60 -12.83 3.45
C GLU A 498 13.55 -14.15 2.68
N ALA A 499 13.02 -15.22 3.28
CA ALA A 499 12.90 -16.53 2.65
C ALA A 499 11.91 -16.53 1.48
N PHE A 500 10.79 -15.82 1.60
CA PHE A 500 9.87 -15.59 0.48
C PHE A 500 10.57 -14.86 -0.67
N LEU A 501 11.31 -13.79 -0.37
CA LEU A 501 12.02 -13.03 -1.39
C LEU A 501 13.14 -13.88 -2.03
N ALA A 502 13.84 -14.70 -1.24
CA ALA A 502 14.84 -15.65 -1.71
C ALA A 502 14.27 -16.70 -2.67
N GLY A 503 13.12 -17.33 -2.35
CA GLY A 503 12.46 -18.26 -3.26
C GLY A 503 12.01 -17.60 -4.56
N LEU A 504 11.54 -16.35 -4.50
CA LEU A 504 11.16 -15.57 -5.67
C LEU A 504 12.38 -15.10 -6.51
N ILE A 505 13.55 -14.98 -5.88
CA ILE A 505 14.84 -14.77 -6.55
C ILE A 505 15.37 -16.08 -7.17
N ASP A 506 15.20 -17.22 -6.50
CA ASP A 506 15.61 -18.54 -6.99
C ASP A 506 14.82 -19.00 -8.23
N SER A 507 13.58 -18.56 -8.39
CA SER A 507 12.79 -18.69 -9.63
C SER A 507 13.15 -17.57 -10.63
N ASP A 508 12.36 -16.50 -10.66
CA ASP A 508 12.35 -15.42 -11.68
C ASP A 508 13.48 -14.37 -11.54
N GLY A 509 14.51 -14.65 -10.73
CA GLY A 509 15.52 -13.67 -10.30
C GLY A 509 16.98 -13.95 -10.67
N THR A 510 17.80 -12.89 -10.56
CA THR A 510 19.24 -12.87 -10.86
C THR A 510 19.98 -11.94 -9.88
N ALA A 511 21.09 -12.38 -9.28
CA ALA A 511 21.97 -11.51 -8.50
C ALA A 511 23.27 -11.18 -9.27
N ALA A 512 23.92 -10.06 -8.94
CA ALA A 512 25.22 -9.64 -9.49
C ALA A 512 25.89 -8.62 -8.53
N ILE A 513 27.21 -8.47 -8.61
CA ILE A 513 27.94 -7.34 -8.00
C ILE A 513 28.21 -6.28 -9.08
N VAL A 514 27.81 -5.04 -8.83
CA VAL A 514 27.87 -3.93 -9.81
C VAL A 514 28.61 -2.76 -9.18
N ASN A 515 29.83 -2.49 -9.64
CA ASN A 515 30.69 -1.41 -9.14
C ASN A 515 30.89 -1.49 -7.60
N GLY A 516 31.08 -2.71 -7.08
CA GLY A 516 31.18 -3.00 -5.64
C GLY A 516 29.84 -3.09 -4.88
N TYR A 517 28.70 -2.77 -5.50
CA TYR A 517 27.39 -2.82 -4.85
C TYR A 517 26.65 -4.14 -5.16
N LEU A 518 26.07 -4.73 -4.12
CA LEU A 518 25.23 -5.92 -4.25
C LEU A 518 23.89 -5.58 -4.91
N TYR A 519 23.57 -6.29 -5.99
CA TYR A 519 22.43 -6.00 -6.85
C TYR A 519 21.62 -7.28 -7.13
N THR A 520 20.31 -7.14 -7.26
CA THR A 520 19.42 -8.25 -7.64
C THR A 520 18.31 -7.75 -8.56
N SER A 521 17.86 -8.58 -9.50
CA SER A 521 16.66 -8.33 -10.28
C SER A 521 15.65 -9.46 -10.15
N ILE A 522 14.37 -9.11 -10.16
CA ILE A 522 13.23 -10.03 -10.18
C ILE A 522 12.31 -9.57 -11.32
N THR A 523 11.80 -10.50 -12.13
CA THR A 523 10.94 -10.17 -13.27
C THR A 523 9.55 -10.79 -13.10
N THR A 524 8.48 -10.10 -13.49
CA THR A 524 7.13 -10.68 -13.47
C THR A 524 6.20 -10.08 -14.54
N VAL A 525 5.12 -10.79 -14.84
CA VAL A 525 4.03 -10.37 -15.75
C VAL A 525 2.66 -10.32 -15.06
N TYR A 526 2.64 -10.40 -13.73
CA TYR A 526 1.43 -10.48 -12.91
C TYR A 526 1.31 -9.26 -11.97
N PRO A 527 0.26 -8.42 -12.11
CA PRO A 527 0.11 -7.20 -11.31
C PRO A 527 0.14 -7.40 -9.79
N LEU A 528 -0.54 -8.40 -9.25
CA LEU A 528 -0.56 -8.67 -7.80
C LEU A 528 0.81 -9.12 -7.25
N ILE A 529 1.63 -9.78 -8.08
CA ILE A 529 3.00 -10.16 -7.70
C ILE A 529 3.93 -8.96 -7.78
N ARG A 530 3.75 -8.11 -8.79
CA ARG A 530 4.42 -6.81 -8.92
C ARG A 530 4.14 -5.94 -7.68
N ASP A 531 2.88 -5.84 -7.26
CA ASP A 531 2.49 -5.08 -6.07
C ASP A 531 3.11 -5.68 -4.79
N GLY A 532 3.10 -7.01 -4.68
CA GLY A 532 3.76 -7.77 -3.62
C GLY A 532 5.26 -7.54 -3.47
N ILE A 533 6.02 -7.70 -4.56
CA ILE A 533 7.48 -7.49 -4.58
C ILE A 533 7.80 -6.11 -4.04
N GLN A 534 7.10 -5.08 -4.51
CA GLN A 534 7.35 -3.71 -4.08
C GLN A 534 7.15 -3.51 -2.57
N PHE A 535 6.05 -4.01 -1.98
CA PHE A 535 5.81 -3.77 -0.56
C PHE A 535 6.69 -4.65 0.35
N VAL A 536 7.02 -5.89 -0.04
CA VAL A 536 7.91 -6.76 0.75
C VAL A 536 9.32 -6.18 0.77
N VAL A 537 9.86 -5.80 -0.39
CA VAL A 537 11.21 -5.22 -0.52
C VAL A 537 11.30 -3.89 0.27
N ARG A 538 10.28 -3.03 0.21
CA ARG A 538 10.23 -1.80 1.03
C ARG A 538 10.14 -2.08 2.52
N SER A 539 9.37 -3.09 2.94
CA SER A 539 9.27 -3.45 4.36
C SER A 539 10.62 -3.88 4.97
N LEU A 540 11.52 -4.43 4.15
CA LEU A 540 12.90 -4.77 4.50
C LEU A 540 13.88 -3.58 4.42
N GLY A 541 13.40 -2.36 4.12
CA GLY A 541 14.25 -1.17 3.98
C GLY A 541 15.13 -1.15 2.72
N LEU A 542 14.92 -2.07 1.78
CA LEU A 542 15.73 -2.19 0.57
C LEU A 542 15.32 -1.13 -0.47
N ASN A 543 16.29 -0.66 -1.26
CA ASN A 543 16.04 0.25 -2.37
C ASN A 543 15.51 -0.54 -3.58
N ILE A 544 14.44 -0.03 -4.21
CA ILE A 544 13.81 -0.66 -5.38
C ILE A 544 13.51 0.35 -6.49
N SER A 545 13.90 0.02 -7.73
CA SER A 545 13.41 0.66 -8.96
C SER A 545 12.67 -0.36 -9.84
N THR A 546 11.78 0.11 -10.71
CA THR A 546 10.94 -0.76 -11.55
C THR A 546 10.90 -0.30 -13.00
N HIS A 547 11.47 -1.09 -13.90
CA HIS A 547 11.42 -0.81 -15.34
C HIS A 547 10.29 -1.63 -15.97
N ILE A 548 9.40 -0.95 -16.69
CA ILE A 548 8.34 -1.60 -17.47
C ILE A 548 8.88 -1.84 -18.88
N ARG A 549 8.88 -3.10 -19.32
CA ARG A 549 9.21 -3.46 -20.70
C ARG A 549 7.93 -3.88 -21.42
N PRO A 550 7.66 -3.34 -22.65
CA PRO A 550 6.79 -4.05 -23.56
C PRO A 550 7.48 -5.38 -23.86
N SER A 551 6.84 -6.48 -23.49
CA SER A 551 7.38 -7.80 -23.82
C SER A 551 7.32 -7.97 -25.33
N GLY A 552 8.46 -8.30 -25.94
CA GLY A 552 8.56 -8.44 -27.39
C GLY A 552 7.51 -9.41 -27.97
N PRO A 553 7.20 -9.30 -29.28
CA PRO A 553 6.34 -10.26 -29.96
C PRO A 553 6.84 -11.68 -29.70
N VAL A 554 5.93 -12.63 -29.48
CA VAL A 554 6.33 -14.05 -29.45
C VAL A 554 6.90 -14.37 -30.83
N ALA A 555 8.12 -14.91 -30.88
CA ALA A 555 8.83 -15.20 -32.12
C ALA A 555 7.92 -15.92 -33.12
N ASN A 556 7.95 -15.45 -34.37
CA ASN A 556 7.11 -15.92 -35.48
C ASN A 556 5.60 -15.70 -35.30
N THR A 557 5.18 -14.74 -34.47
CA THR A 557 3.76 -14.33 -34.33
C THR A 557 3.61 -12.80 -34.23
N PRO A 558 2.44 -12.24 -34.59
CA PRO A 558 2.10 -10.84 -34.28
C PRO A 558 1.67 -10.62 -32.83
N TYR A 559 1.69 -11.64 -31.96
CA TYR A 559 1.18 -11.53 -30.59
C TYR A 559 2.22 -10.85 -29.67
N ILE A 560 1.96 -9.58 -29.36
CA ILE A 560 2.70 -8.83 -28.33
C ILE A 560 2.41 -9.46 -26.97
N ARG A 561 3.46 -9.90 -26.27
CA ARG A 561 3.34 -10.51 -24.94
C ARG A 561 2.82 -9.50 -23.90
N LYS A 562 2.23 -10.00 -22.80
CA LYS A 562 1.82 -9.20 -21.65
C LYS A 562 2.96 -8.32 -21.13
N LYS A 563 2.62 -7.13 -20.63
CA LYS A 563 3.55 -6.17 -19.98
C LYS A 563 4.41 -6.88 -18.92
N GLN A 564 5.71 -6.59 -18.92
CA GLN A 564 6.67 -7.20 -18.01
C GLN A 564 7.28 -6.12 -17.12
N TRP A 565 7.17 -6.32 -15.81
CA TRP A 565 7.81 -5.50 -14.79
C TRP A 565 9.12 -6.18 -14.40
N ARG A 566 10.22 -5.43 -14.47
CA ARG A 566 11.49 -5.85 -13.88
C ARG A 566 11.82 -4.93 -12.72
N PHE A 567 11.93 -5.54 -11.54
CA PHE A 567 12.39 -4.91 -10.33
C PHE A 567 13.90 -5.00 -10.24
N HIS A 568 14.50 -3.94 -9.71
CA HIS A 568 15.92 -3.83 -9.47
C HIS A 568 16.12 -3.43 -8.01
N LEU A 569 16.66 -4.38 -7.25
CA LEU A 569 16.86 -4.34 -5.81
C LEU A 569 18.32 -4.01 -5.53
N SER A 570 18.56 -3.09 -4.61
CA SER A 570 19.88 -2.75 -4.11
C SER A 570 19.85 -2.57 -2.59
N ASN A 571 20.97 -2.86 -1.95
CA ASN A 571 21.13 -2.72 -0.50
C ASN A 571 20.82 -1.30 -0.01
N GLY A 572 21.31 -0.27 -0.72
CA GLY A 572 21.09 1.13 -0.37
C GLY A 572 21.76 1.49 0.95
N SER A 573 21.00 1.44 2.05
CA SER A 573 21.47 1.66 3.43
C SER A 573 21.65 0.35 4.23
N ASN A 574 21.21 -0.77 3.65
CA ASN A 574 21.01 -2.05 4.34
C ASN A 574 21.77 -3.18 3.60
N PRO A 575 23.12 -3.19 3.67
CA PRO A 575 23.95 -4.24 3.04
C PRO A 575 23.57 -5.62 3.56
N ASP A 576 23.45 -5.74 4.88
CA ASP A 576 23.30 -7.01 5.58
C ASP A 576 21.92 -7.64 5.32
N VAL A 577 20.89 -6.81 5.11
CA VAL A 577 19.53 -7.29 4.78
C VAL A 577 19.49 -7.90 3.38
N LEU A 578 20.07 -7.25 2.36
CA LEU A 578 20.11 -7.84 1.02
C LEU A 578 21.01 -9.09 0.99
N ARG A 579 22.09 -9.10 1.79
CA ARG A 579 22.96 -10.27 1.95
C ARG A 579 22.19 -11.43 2.60
N SER A 580 21.48 -11.18 3.70
CA SER A 580 20.61 -12.12 4.41
C SER A 580 19.54 -12.77 3.50
N VAL A 581 18.93 -12.00 2.59
CA VAL A 581 18.02 -12.52 1.55
C VAL A 581 18.76 -13.48 0.60
N LEU A 582 19.96 -13.12 0.12
CA LEU A 582 20.72 -13.96 -0.81
C LEU A 582 21.33 -15.20 -0.13
N ASP A 583 21.67 -15.14 1.16
CA ASP A 583 22.12 -16.31 1.93
C ASP A 583 21.06 -17.41 2.03
N ARG A 584 19.77 -17.04 1.99
CA ARG A 584 18.64 -17.98 1.91
C ARG A 584 18.31 -18.46 0.49
N CYS A 585 18.93 -17.89 -0.55
CA CYS A 585 18.83 -18.42 -1.91
C CYS A 585 19.60 -19.75 -2.01
N SER A 586 19.02 -20.71 -2.70
CA SER A 586 19.55 -22.06 -2.90
C SER A 586 20.68 -22.10 -3.91
N ALA A 587 20.52 -21.39 -5.03
CA ALA A 587 21.53 -21.36 -6.09
C ALA A 587 22.80 -20.61 -5.64
N THR A 588 23.97 -21.25 -5.71
CA THR A 588 25.26 -20.63 -5.32
C THR A 588 25.55 -19.39 -6.15
N ARG A 589 25.19 -19.38 -7.44
CA ARG A 589 25.30 -18.20 -8.32
C ARG A 589 24.39 -17.01 -7.94
N LYS A 590 23.38 -17.25 -7.08
CA LYS A 590 22.48 -16.21 -6.54
C LYS A 590 22.89 -15.81 -5.12
N ARG A 591 23.35 -16.77 -4.30
CA ARG A 591 23.93 -16.56 -2.96
C ARG A 591 25.25 -15.80 -2.98
N ASN A 592 26.16 -16.21 -3.86
CA ASN A 592 27.49 -15.68 -4.04
C ASN A 592 27.63 -15.13 -5.47
N PRO A 593 26.96 -13.98 -5.77
CA PRO A 593 26.99 -13.40 -7.10
C PRO A 593 28.39 -12.90 -7.46
N THR A 594 28.82 -13.18 -8.69
CA THR A 594 30.06 -12.65 -9.25
C THR A 594 29.92 -11.19 -9.67
N GLU A 595 31.04 -10.55 -10.00
CA GLU A 595 31.03 -9.27 -10.69
C GLU A 595 30.25 -9.34 -12.01
N ALA A 596 29.41 -8.34 -12.23
CA ALA A 596 28.71 -8.15 -13.49
C ALA A 596 29.73 -8.00 -14.63
N THR A 597 29.61 -8.87 -15.64
CA THR A 597 30.38 -8.76 -16.88
C THR A 597 30.23 -7.37 -17.51
N HIS A 598 31.17 -6.92 -18.33
CA HIS A 598 31.05 -5.64 -19.04
C HIS A 598 29.71 -5.50 -19.80
N LYS A 599 29.17 -6.61 -20.35
CA LYS A 599 27.85 -6.66 -21.01
C LYS A 599 26.67 -6.52 -20.04
N GLN A 600 26.81 -6.93 -18.77
CA GLN A 600 25.84 -6.65 -17.71
C GLN A 600 26.01 -5.22 -17.18
N LYS A 601 27.22 -4.78 -16.84
CA LYS A 601 27.53 -3.40 -16.44
C LYS A 601 26.98 -2.40 -17.46
N LYS A 602 27.33 -2.53 -18.74
CA LYS A 602 26.80 -1.70 -19.84
C LYS A 602 25.29 -1.83 -20.05
N ARG A 603 24.63 -2.94 -19.66
CA ARG A 603 23.15 -3.07 -19.69
C ARG A 603 22.46 -2.42 -18.50
N LEU A 604 23.12 -2.29 -17.36
CA LEU A 604 22.61 -1.60 -16.18
C LEU A 604 22.89 -0.10 -16.29
N GLN A 605 24.11 0.26 -16.68
CA GLN A 605 24.46 1.62 -17.12
C GLN A 605 23.56 2.08 -18.26
N ALA A 606 23.23 1.25 -19.27
CA ALA A 606 22.22 1.63 -20.26
C ALA A 606 20.83 1.90 -19.66
N LEU A 607 20.45 1.29 -18.54
CA LEU A 607 19.20 1.62 -17.84
C LEU A 607 19.31 2.93 -17.01
N ASP A 608 20.52 3.46 -16.83
CA ASP A 608 20.83 4.77 -16.21
C ASP A 608 21.28 5.86 -17.23
N GLU A 609 21.67 5.49 -18.46
CA GLU A 609 22.41 6.31 -19.45
C GLU A 609 21.83 6.26 -20.87
N GLN A 610 21.25 5.14 -21.30
CA GLN A 610 20.43 5.08 -22.53
C GLN A 610 19.08 5.82 -22.31
N GLU A 611 18.86 6.30 -21.08
CA GLU A 611 17.91 7.34 -20.72
C GLU A 611 18.46 8.79 -20.89
N CYS A 612 19.55 9.04 -21.65
CA CYS A 612 20.00 10.42 -21.96
C CYS A 612 20.92 10.58 -23.20
N PHE A 613 20.55 10.06 -24.38
CA PHE A 613 21.16 10.51 -25.65
C PHE A 613 20.16 10.42 -26.81
N GLY A 614 19.95 11.55 -27.49
CA GLY A 614 18.99 11.69 -28.59
C GLY A 614 19.12 12.97 -29.42
N GLU A 615 20.16 13.77 -29.21
CA GLU A 615 20.46 14.95 -30.03
C GLU A 615 21.67 14.68 -30.92
N SER A 616 21.42 14.68 -32.22
CA SER A 616 22.44 15.00 -33.21
C SER A 616 22.64 16.52 -33.20
N ASN A 617 23.88 16.98 -33.04
CA ASN A 617 24.21 18.36 -33.37
C ASN A 617 23.89 18.61 -34.85
N ASN A 618 22.78 19.32 -35.11
CA ASN A 618 22.60 20.35 -36.14
C ASN A 618 21.15 20.87 -36.08
N ASP A 619 21.00 22.18 -36.28
CA ASP A 619 19.81 22.88 -36.76
C ASP A 619 18.49 22.79 -35.94
N ILE A 620 18.45 23.45 -34.78
CA ILE A 620 17.22 24.08 -34.26
C ILE A 620 17.54 25.51 -33.82
N GLU A 621 17.05 26.50 -34.58
CA GLU A 621 16.94 27.88 -34.11
C GLU A 621 15.62 28.11 -33.36
N LEU A 622 15.68 28.93 -32.31
CA LEU A 622 14.59 29.80 -31.81
C LEU A 622 13.18 29.18 -31.68
N ILE A 623 12.94 28.49 -30.55
CA ILE A 623 11.64 28.53 -29.88
C ILE A 623 11.88 28.92 -28.41
N GLU A 624 11.46 30.14 -28.06
CA GLU A 624 11.36 30.59 -26.67
C GLU A 624 9.95 30.32 -26.14
N GLU A 625 9.79 29.44 -25.14
CA GLU A 625 8.72 29.49 -24.14
C GLU A 625 9.07 28.54 -22.97
N ASP A 626 8.81 28.96 -21.72
CA ASP A 626 9.43 28.38 -20.50
C ASP A 626 8.76 27.10 -19.95
N ASP A 627 9.57 26.06 -19.70
CA ASP A 627 9.69 25.37 -18.37
C ASP A 627 10.67 24.18 -18.41
N ASP A 628 10.84 23.50 -19.56
CA ASP A 628 11.54 22.19 -19.64
C ASP A 628 13.10 22.24 -19.58
N LEU A 629 13.71 23.44 -19.61
CA LEU A 629 15.18 23.62 -19.59
C LEU A 629 15.90 23.19 -18.28
N PHE A 630 15.17 22.68 -17.29
CA PHE A 630 15.71 22.35 -15.97
C PHE A 630 16.41 20.98 -15.88
N GLU A 631 16.11 20.03 -16.75
CA GLU A 631 16.60 18.64 -16.63
C GLU A 631 18.00 18.45 -17.26
N ASP A 632 18.33 19.15 -18.36
CA ASP A 632 19.58 18.97 -19.12
C ASP A 632 20.85 19.39 -18.32
N ARG A 633 20.82 20.59 -17.71
CA ARG A 633 21.96 21.15 -16.97
C ARG A 633 22.49 20.22 -15.87
N PHE A 634 21.61 19.44 -15.25
CA PHE A 634 21.93 18.48 -14.19
C PHE A 634 22.82 17.32 -14.69
N ILE A 635 22.64 16.89 -15.93
CA ILE A 635 23.36 15.75 -16.51
C ILE A 635 24.77 16.18 -16.93
N ARG A 636 24.96 17.45 -17.31
CA ARG A 636 26.28 18.04 -17.50
C ARG A 636 27.06 18.15 -16.18
N GLU A 637 26.46 18.70 -15.11
CA GLU A 637 27.10 18.78 -13.79
C GLU A 637 27.47 17.38 -13.22
N LYS A 638 26.66 16.34 -13.48
CA LYS A 638 27.00 14.94 -13.10
C LYS A 638 28.24 14.41 -13.83
N ARG A 639 28.45 14.78 -15.10
CA ARG A 639 29.66 14.41 -15.86
C ARG A 639 30.88 15.21 -15.41
N GLU A 640 30.71 16.51 -15.11
CA GLU A 640 31.76 17.37 -14.56
C GLU A 640 32.24 16.87 -13.18
N ALA A 641 31.31 16.48 -12.29
CA ALA A 641 31.64 15.91 -10.98
C ALA A 641 32.45 14.59 -11.06
N ASN A 642 32.14 13.73 -12.04
CA ASN A 642 32.83 12.46 -12.24
C ASN A 642 34.16 12.57 -13.02
N ARG A 643 34.46 13.72 -13.65
CA ARG A 643 35.76 13.97 -14.33
C ARG A 643 36.84 14.48 -13.38
N GLY A 644 36.48 15.00 -12.21
CA GLY A 644 37.40 15.61 -11.25
C GLY A 644 38.30 14.65 -10.46
N GLU A 645 38.31 13.35 -10.78
CA GLU A 645 39.05 12.31 -10.04
C GLU A 645 40.15 11.62 -10.87
N ASN A 646 40.37 11.98 -12.15
CA ASN A 646 41.44 11.43 -12.99
C ASN A 646 42.09 12.54 -13.85
N LEU A 647 43.00 13.31 -13.24
CA LEU A 647 43.89 14.26 -13.91
C LEU A 647 45.06 14.59 -12.97
N GLU A 648 46.05 13.71 -12.93
CA GLU A 648 47.43 14.07 -12.60
C GLU A 648 48.18 14.26 -13.93
N GLU A 649 49.02 15.29 -14.00
CA GLU A 649 49.66 15.77 -15.24
C GLU A 649 51.10 15.22 -15.34
N ASP A 650 51.34 14.24 -16.21
CA ASP A 650 52.70 13.80 -16.58
C ASP A 650 53.15 14.52 -17.87
N THR A 651 53.83 15.66 -17.74
CA THR A 651 54.55 16.32 -18.84
C THR A 651 55.80 17.06 -18.36
N ASP A 652 56.95 16.39 -18.43
CA ASP A 652 58.29 16.93 -18.75
C ASP A 652 59.31 15.77 -18.74
N LEU A 653 60.44 15.75 -19.48
CA LEU A 653 61.15 16.77 -20.25
C LEU A 653 61.84 16.15 -21.50
N THR A 654 62.11 16.99 -22.51
CA THR A 654 63.05 16.86 -23.67
C THR A 654 64.02 15.66 -23.80
N LEU A 655 64.23 15.18 -25.06
CA LEU A 655 65.52 15.35 -25.79
C LEU A 655 65.52 14.91 -27.29
N ALA A 656 66.05 15.82 -28.13
CA ALA A 656 66.76 15.74 -29.44
C ALA A 656 66.67 14.55 -30.46
N ALA A 657 66.79 14.95 -31.75
CA ALA A 657 67.32 14.21 -32.93
C ALA A 657 66.50 13.02 -33.50
N GLU A 658 66.62 12.60 -34.77
CA GLU A 658 66.79 13.24 -36.11
C GLU A 658 66.69 12.10 -37.16
N ASP A 659 66.23 12.35 -38.39
CA ASP A 659 66.18 11.40 -39.55
C ASP A 659 65.38 10.07 -39.39
N ALA A 660 65.05 9.28 -40.44
CA ALA A 660 64.66 9.59 -41.83
C ALA A 660 63.98 8.35 -42.52
N THR A 661 63.17 8.60 -43.56
CA THR A 661 62.84 7.73 -44.73
C THR A 661 62.32 6.28 -44.62
N ALA A 662 61.12 6.06 -45.20
CA ALA A 662 60.75 5.04 -46.22
C ALA A 662 60.56 3.53 -45.86
N GLY A 663 59.84 2.82 -46.77
CA GLY A 663 59.48 1.38 -46.75
C GLY A 663 58.13 1.10 -46.03
N GLU A 664 57.06 0.52 -46.59
CA GLU A 664 56.77 -0.54 -47.60
C GLU A 664 56.54 -1.96 -47.01
N ASP A 665 55.29 -2.43 -47.21
CA ASP A 665 54.79 -3.80 -47.46
C ASP A 665 54.82 -4.96 -46.44
N LEU A 666 53.98 -5.97 -46.74
CA LEU A 666 53.79 -7.32 -46.17
C LEU A 666 53.09 -7.39 -44.80
N GLU A 667 51.86 -7.89 -44.69
CA GLU A 667 51.38 -9.31 -44.77
C GLU A 667 51.52 -10.09 -43.44
N GLU A 668 50.39 -10.29 -42.74
CA GLU A 668 50.27 -11.20 -41.58
C GLU A 668 49.69 -12.56 -42.01
N GLU A 669 50.51 -13.61 -42.02
CA GLU A 669 50.04 -15.00 -41.92
C GLU A 669 50.30 -15.56 -40.51
N LEU A 670 49.61 -16.66 -40.16
CA LEU A 670 49.68 -17.27 -38.83
C LEU A 670 50.86 -18.22 -38.71
N GLU A 671 51.46 -18.31 -37.51
CA GLU A 671 52.01 -19.58 -37.04
C GLU A 671 51.91 -19.72 -35.50
N GLU A 672 51.81 -20.97 -35.03
CA GLU A 672 51.81 -21.34 -33.62
C GLU A 672 53.23 -21.76 -33.21
N HIS A 673 53.65 -21.57 -31.94
CA HIS A 673 54.10 -22.68 -31.06
C HIS A 673 54.81 -22.29 -29.74
N HIS A 674 54.86 -23.32 -28.88
CA HIS A 674 55.82 -23.64 -27.82
C HIS A 674 55.72 -23.04 -26.40
N ALA A 675 55.85 -24.00 -25.45
CA ALA A 675 55.92 -23.86 -24.00
C ALA A 675 57.37 -23.60 -23.52
N PRO A 676 57.65 -23.70 -22.20
CA PRO A 676 58.12 -25.01 -21.69
C PRO A 676 57.56 -25.44 -20.31
N GLU A 677 57.85 -26.69 -19.94
CA GLU A 677 57.65 -27.33 -18.62
C GLU A 677 59.01 -27.61 -17.93
N GLU A 678 59.01 -27.85 -16.60
CA GLU A 678 60.02 -28.47 -15.69
C GLU A 678 59.45 -28.34 -14.24
N GLU A 679 59.89 -28.93 -13.12
CA GLU A 679 60.52 -30.20 -12.63
C GLU A 679 60.57 -30.01 -11.07
N SER A 680 60.47 -30.93 -10.10
CA SER A 680 60.02 -32.33 -9.91
C SER A 680 59.93 -32.56 -8.36
N GLU A 681 59.89 -33.70 -7.65
CA GLU A 681 59.89 -35.18 -7.81
C GLU A 681 59.35 -35.75 -6.44
N ARG A 682 59.34 -37.03 -5.98
CA ARG A 682 59.74 -38.39 -6.42
C ARG A 682 58.83 -39.46 -5.74
N THR A 683 58.89 -40.68 -6.26
CA THR A 683 58.43 -41.99 -5.71
C THR A 683 59.25 -42.46 -4.47
N LEU A 684 59.04 -43.58 -3.77
CA LEU A 684 57.96 -44.57 -3.50
C LEU A 684 58.43 -45.47 -2.32
N ALA A 685 57.52 -46.11 -1.57
CA ALA A 685 57.81 -47.34 -0.79
C ALA A 685 56.52 -48.14 -0.49
N VAL A 686 56.63 -49.45 -0.26
CA VAL A 686 55.50 -50.40 -0.10
C VAL A 686 55.72 -51.33 1.10
N ALA A 687 54.66 -51.62 1.87
CA ALA A 687 54.56 -52.78 2.76
C ALA A 687 53.08 -53.13 3.06
N ASP A 688 52.76 -54.41 3.22
CA ASP A 688 51.43 -54.92 3.60
C ASP A 688 51.14 -54.83 5.12
N ALA A 689 49.85 -54.81 5.51
CA ALA A 689 49.28 -55.81 6.44
C ALA A 689 47.80 -55.59 6.82
N SER A 690 47.09 -56.72 7.01
CA SER A 690 45.98 -56.96 7.96
C SER A 690 44.83 -55.96 8.16
N VAL A 691 43.64 -56.40 7.69
CA VAL A 691 42.37 -56.50 8.46
C VAL A 691 42.23 -55.63 9.72
N GLY A 692 41.32 -54.65 9.67
CA GLY A 692 40.83 -53.93 10.85
C GLY A 692 39.44 -53.31 10.63
N ASN A 693 38.42 -53.75 11.38
CA ASN A 693 37.09 -53.14 11.35
C ASN A 693 37.14 -51.69 11.87
N THR A 694 36.64 -50.73 11.10
CA THR A 694 36.18 -49.44 11.64
C THR A 694 34.79 -49.11 11.14
N THR A 695 33.97 -48.58 12.04
CA THR A 695 32.55 -48.27 11.81
C THR A 695 32.37 -47.04 10.93
N GLY A 696 31.33 -47.04 10.09
CA GLY A 696 30.97 -45.87 9.30
C GLY A 696 30.62 -44.67 10.19
N LYS A 697 31.23 -43.52 9.92
CA LYS A 697 30.78 -42.21 10.43
C LYS A 697 29.76 -41.62 9.45
N SER A 698 28.64 -41.16 9.96
CA SER A 698 27.53 -40.58 9.20
C SER A 698 27.67 -39.06 9.02
N ASP A 699 27.04 -38.52 7.97
CA ASP A 699 27.08 -37.11 7.55
C ASP A 699 26.35 -36.11 8.49
N VAL A 700 26.34 -36.38 9.79
CA VAL A 700 25.65 -35.57 10.81
C VAL A 700 26.40 -34.27 11.12
N GLU A 701 27.72 -34.26 10.96
CA GLU A 701 28.62 -33.25 11.55
C GLU A 701 28.50 -31.86 10.89
N ILE A 702 28.18 -31.79 9.59
CA ILE A 702 27.99 -30.51 8.86
C ILE A 702 26.73 -29.76 9.34
N THR A 703 25.72 -30.46 9.85
CA THR A 703 24.45 -29.83 10.27
C THR A 703 24.57 -29.09 11.61
N LYS A 704 25.63 -29.34 12.39
CA LYS A 704 25.74 -28.89 13.78
C LYS A 704 26.38 -27.50 13.97
N ILE A 705 26.95 -26.92 12.92
CA ILE A 705 27.63 -25.60 12.99
C ILE A 705 26.62 -24.43 13.00
N HIS A 706 25.35 -24.68 12.69
CA HIS A 706 24.30 -23.64 12.64
C HIS A 706 23.20 -23.76 13.72
N SER A 707 23.26 -24.73 14.64
CA SER A 707 22.27 -24.88 15.73
C SER A 707 22.60 -24.08 16.99
N ASP A 708 23.88 -23.76 17.21
CA ASP A 708 24.40 -23.37 18.53
C ASP A 708 24.65 -21.85 18.65
N LEU A 709 23.96 -21.03 17.83
CA LEU A 709 23.90 -19.58 18.00
C LEU A 709 23.03 -19.24 19.21
N ASN A 710 23.66 -18.79 20.30
CA ASN A 710 22.96 -18.35 21.51
C ASN A 710 21.93 -17.25 21.19
N ASP A 711 20.77 -17.33 21.83
CA ASP A 711 19.68 -16.36 21.65
C ASP A 711 20.04 -14.93 22.11
N SER A 712 21.17 -14.79 22.84
CA SER A 712 21.80 -13.51 23.22
C SER A 712 22.51 -12.80 22.06
N ASP A 713 23.00 -13.54 21.07
CA ASP A 713 23.83 -13.02 19.97
C ASP A 713 23.01 -12.72 18.71
N LYS A 714 21.69 -12.56 18.88
CA LYS A 714 20.83 -11.79 17.97
C LYS A 714 21.28 -10.34 17.95
N GLN A 715 22.34 -10.05 17.19
CA GLN A 715 22.61 -8.69 16.72
C GLN A 715 21.33 -8.18 16.06
N LEU A 716 20.70 -7.16 16.66
CA LEU A 716 19.57 -6.50 16.03
C LEU A 716 20.09 -5.93 14.70
N VAL A 717 19.61 -6.50 13.59
CA VAL A 717 19.85 -5.97 12.25
C VAL A 717 19.29 -4.56 12.23
N CYS A 718 20.17 -3.57 12.34
CA CYS A 718 19.79 -2.17 12.46
C CYS A 718 19.33 -1.66 11.10
N TYR A 719 18.03 -1.85 10.82
CA TYR A 719 17.39 -1.42 9.59
C TYR A 719 17.49 0.11 9.43
N ASN A 720 18.42 0.54 8.59
CA ASN A 720 18.58 1.93 8.19
C ASN A 720 17.45 2.35 7.24
N TYR A 721 17.15 3.64 7.22
CA TYR A 721 16.13 4.19 6.32
C TYR A 721 16.51 4.03 4.84
N SER A 722 15.54 3.69 3.99
CA SER A 722 15.72 3.74 2.54
C SER A 722 15.64 5.21 2.07
N ARG A 723 16.42 5.59 1.06
CA ARG A 723 16.69 6.98 0.70
C ARG A 723 16.14 7.29 -0.68
N GLN A 724 15.21 8.24 -0.78
CA GLN A 724 14.58 8.61 -2.04
C GLN A 724 14.86 10.05 -2.45
N PHE A 725 15.18 10.26 -3.72
CA PHE A 725 15.15 11.59 -4.34
C PHE A 725 13.68 12.02 -4.51
N PHE A 726 13.36 13.30 -4.30
CA PHE A 726 11.97 13.77 -4.40
C PHE A 726 11.84 15.22 -4.88
N TYR A 727 10.79 15.47 -5.67
CA TYR A 727 10.24 16.79 -5.95
C TYR A 727 9.21 17.19 -4.88
N SER A 728 9.06 18.50 -4.64
CA SER A 728 8.15 19.08 -3.66
C SER A 728 7.42 20.26 -4.30
N ILE A 729 6.21 20.03 -4.80
CA ILE A 729 5.49 20.93 -5.71
C ILE A 729 4.34 21.59 -4.94
N PRO A 730 4.27 22.94 -4.80
CA PRO A 730 3.11 23.61 -4.22
C PRO A 730 1.84 23.28 -5.00
N LEU A 731 0.78 22.84 -4.31
CA LEU A 731 -0.50 22.52 -4.96
C LEU A 731 -1.41 23.73 -5.16
N ASN A 732 -0.99 24.91 -4.70
CA ASN A 732 -1.70 26.20 -4.78
C ASN A 732 -3.18 26.13 -4.31
N ARG A 733 -3.47 25.19 -3.41
CA ARG A 733 -4.77 24.95 -2.79
C ARG A 733 -4.56 24.37 -1.39
N LYS A 734 -5.53 24.63 -0.50
CA LYS A 734 -5.58 23.95 0.80
C LYS A 734 -6.14 22.52 0.63
N VAL A 735 -5.59 21.58 1.39
CA VAL A 735 -6.11 20.22 1.52
C VAL A 735 -6.65 20.01 2.92
N LYS A 736 -7.52 19.01 3.08
CA LYS A 736 -7.90 18.57 4.42
C LYS A 736 -6.73 17.84 5.08
N VAL A 737 -6.42 18.22 6.31
CA VAL A 737 -5.53 17.51 7.23
C VAL A 737 -6.39 16.88 8.33
N PHE A 738 -6.09 15.62 8.67
CA PHE A 738 -6.68 14.88 9.77
C PHE A 738 -5.69 14.84 10.94
N HIS A 739 -6.11 15.37 12.09
CA HIS A 739 -5.38 15.27 13.36
C HIS A 739 -5.92 14.04 14.09
N ILE A 740 -5.15 12.95 14.14
CA ILE A 740 -5.54 11.67 14.73
C ILE A 740 -4.89 11.56 16.11
N THR A 741 -5.68 11.64 17.17
CA THR A 741 -5.22 11.38 18.54
C THR A 741 -5.45 9.92 18.90
N HIS A 742 -4.43 9.20 19.38
CA HIS A 742 -4.50 7.77 19.72
C HIS A 742 -3.75 7.43 21.02
N THR A 743 -3.92 6.20 21.52
CA THR A 743 -3.38 5.75 22.83
C THR A 743 -1.90 5.38 22.87
N SER A 744 -1.25 5.24 21.72
CA SER A 744 0.17 4.84 21.71
C SER A 744 1.06 6.07 21.84
N LYS A 745 2.25 5.87 22.41
CA LYS A 745 3.35 6.86 22.45
C LYS A 745 4.18 6.85 21.16
N GLN A 746 3.93 5.87 20.30
CA GLN A 746 4.72 5.49 19.14
C GLN A 746 3.95 5.86 17.88
N ARG A 747 4.65 6.19 16.80
CA ARG A 747 4.02 6.90 15.67
C ARG A 747 3.31 5.95 14.70
N LEU A 748 2.21 6.40 14.11
CA LEU A 748 1.36 5.67 13.18
C LEU A 748 2.08 5.48 11.84
N ILE A 749 2.00 4.27 11.28
CA ILE A 749 2.68 3.96 10.02
C ILE A 749 1.77 4.33 8.82
N PRO A 750 2.15 5.30 7.96
CA PRO A 750 1.51 5.48 6.67
C PRO A 750 1.93 4.39 5.69
N GLU A 751 1.06 4.01 4.75
CA GLU A 751 1.33 3.00 3.71
C GLU A 751 2.54 3.34 2.83
N HIS A 752 2.77 4.64 2.60
CA HIS A 752 3.93 5.13 1.86
C HIS A 752 5.22 5.17 2.70
N GLN A 753 5.16 4.82 3.99
CA GLN A 753 6.29 4.61 4.91
C GLN A 753 7.26 5.81 5.02
N ILE A 754 6.83 7.06 4.87
CA ILE A 754 7.73 8.22 4.99
C ILE A 754 7.93 8.57 6.47
N VAL A 755 9.19 8.83 6.85
CA VAL A 755 9.51 9.28 8.20
C VAL A 755 9.22 10.79 8.33
N THR A 756 8.12 11.09 9.00
CA THR A 756 7.71 12.44 9.41
C THR A 756 8.11 12.73 10.87
N ARG A 757 7.80 13.93 11.35
CA ARG A 757 7.75 14.30 12.78
C ARG A 757 6.50 15.15 13.02
N ASP A 758 6.16 15.34 14.29
CA ASP A 758 5.06 16.22 14.72
C ASP A 758 5.26 17.65 14.19
N SER A 759 4.16 18.38 13.97
CA SER A 759 4.22 19.75 13.49
C SER A 759 4.58 20.71 14.63
N LEU A 760 5.49 21.66 14.37
CA LEU A 760 6.01 22.63 15.35
C LEU A 760 4.94 23.50 16.03
N ARG A 761 3.71 23.51 15.50
CA ARG A 761 2.56 24.16 16.15
C ARG A 761 2.00 23.42 17.35
N GLU A 762 2.07 22.09 17.39
CA GLU A 762 1.41 21.31 18.45
C GLU A 762 2.30 21.15 19.70
N SER A 763 3.58 21.52 19.60
CA SER A 763 4.49 21.76 20.76
C SER A 763 4.23 23.07 21.53
N GLY A 764 3.15 23.81 21.20
CA GLY A 764 2.70 24.99 21.96
C GLY A 764 3.04 26.35 21.34
N GLU A 765 3.71 26.38 20.18
CA GLU A 765 4.11 27.64 19.53
C GLU A 765 3.04 28.13 18.53
N THR A 766 2.46 29.30 18.84
CA THR A 766 1.40 30.06 18.12
C THR A 766 -0.08 29.73 18.46
N LYS A 767 -0.94 30.76 18.39
CA LYS A 767 -2.29 30.81 19.01
C LYS A 767 -3.46 30.38 18.10
N VAL A 768 -4.62 30.12 18.73
CA VAL A 768 -5.84 29.46 18.19
C VAL A 768 -6.95 30.44 17.77
N ILE A 769 -7.73 30.10 16.71
CA ILE A 769 -9.06 30.66 16.35
C ILE A 769 -9.99 29.50 15.85
N ASP A 770 -11.30 29.77 15.76
CA ASP A 770 -12.48 28.90 16.00
C ASP A 770 -13.01 27.90 14.92
N VAL A 771 -14.05 27.13 15.29
CA VAL A 771 -14.59 25.92 14.62
C VAL A 771 -15.96 26.10 13.93
N PHE A 772 -16.35 25.16 13.04
CA PHE A 772 -17.50 25.25 12.11
C PHE A 772 -18.88 24.78 12.67
N ASN A 773 -19.97 25.15 11.99
CA ASN A 773 -21.38 25.03 12.46
C ASN A 773 -22.27 24.12 11.58
N ASN A 774 -23.03 23.19 12.19
CA ASN A 774 -23.79 22.12 11.51
C ASN A 774 -25.11 22.59 10.84
N LYS A 775 -25.05 23.30 9.69
CA LYS A 775 -26.25 23.74 8.94
C LYS A 775 -26.11 23.66 7.41
N CYS A 776 -27.22 23.43 6.71
CA CYS A 776 -27.28 23.41 5.24
C CYS A 776 -27.04 24.81 4.63
N TYR A 777 -26.00 24.93 3.80
CA TYR A 777 -25.57 26.19 3.17
C TYR A 777 -26.62 26.85 2.26
N SER A 778 -27.57 26.08 1.70
CA SER A 778 -28.64 26.59 0.84
C SER A 778 -29.99 26.81 1.52
N CYS A 779 -30.25 26.19 2.68
CA CYS A 779 -31.60 26.22 3.27
C CYS A 779 -31.65 26.20 4.81
N GLY A 780 -30.52 26.37 5.49
CA GLY A 780 -30.43 26.52 6.95
C GLY A 780 -30.73 25.28 7.80
N LYS A 781 -31.45 24.28 7.26
CA LYS A 781 -31.79 23.03 7.97
C LYS A 781 -30.54 22.36 8.56
N GLY A 782 -30.58 22.00 9.84
CA GLY A 782 -29.44 21.46 10.59
C GLY A 782 -29.24 19.95 10.49
N VAL A 783 -30.21 19.20 9.95
CA VAL A 783 -30.17 17.72 9.90
C VAL A 783 -30.45 17.23 8.48
N SER A 784 -29.53 16.47 7.90
CA SER A 784 -29.68 15.81 6.60
C SER A 784 -28.55 14.79 6.38
N ASN A 785 -28.77 13.52 6.69
CA ASN A 785 -27.82 12.46 6.32
C ASN A 785 -28.33 11.70 5.06
N PRO A 786 -27.53 11.48 4.00
CA PRO A 786 -26.16 11.97 3.81
C PRO A 786 -26.11 13.45 3.37
N TRP A 787 -25.22 14.21 4.00
CA TRP A 787 -24.77 15.51 3.50
C TRP A 787 -24.07 15.37 2.14
N LYS A 788 -24.06 16.44 1.35
CA LYS A 788 -23.34 16.52 0.07
C LYS A 788 -22.60 17.86 -0.04
N ASN A 789 -21.42 17.87 -0.65
CA ASN A 789 -20.62 19.10 -0.78
C ASN A 789 -21.28 20.09 -1.76
N VAL A 790 -21.04 21.38 -1.56
CA VAL A 790 -21.55 22.47 -2.41
C VAL A 790 -20.86 22.45 -3.79
N PRO A 791 -21.53 22.12 -4.91
CA PRO A 791 -20.84 21.86 -6.19
C PRO A 791 -20.35 23.11 -6.94
N TRP A 792 -20.60 24.32 -6.41
CA TRP A 792 -20.15 25.61 -6.95
C TRP A 792 -19.10 26.31 -6.06
N ARG A 793 -18.63 25.60 -5.03
CA ARG A 793 -17.55 26.04 -4.13
C ARG A 793 -16.42 25.03 -4.21
N GLU A 794 -15.79 24.98 -5.37
CA GLU A 794 -14.57 24.20 -5.55
C GLU A 794 -13.54 24.64 -4.49
N ASN A 795 -12.84 23.66 -3.91
CA ASN A 795 -11.88 23.82 -2.80
C ASN A 795 -12.43 24.24 -1.41
N LEU A 796 -13.75 24.35 -1.17
CA LEU A 796 -14.30 24.69 0.16
C LEU A 796 -15.30 23.63 0.70
N ASN A 797 -14.74 22.56 1.25
CA ASN A 797 -15.46 21.39 1.75
C ASN A 797 -16.24 21.59 3.07
N CYS A 798 -16.05 22.70 3.78
CA CYS A 798 -16.77 22.98 5.03
C CYS A 798 -18.29 23.15 4.79
N TYR A 799 -18.68 23.81 3.71
CA TYR A 799 -20.09 24.05 3.39
C TYR A 799 -20.78 22.79 2.82
N LYS A 800 -21.87 22.38 3.46
CA LYS A 800 -22.69 21.22 3.04
C LYS A 800 -24.07 21.64 2.55
N LEU A 801 -24.57 20.93 1.54
CA LEU A 801 -25.97 20.92 1.12
C LEU A 801 -26.67 19.68 1.67
N CYS A 802 -27.91 19.85 2.11
CA CYS A 802 -28.79 18.71 2.33
C CYS A 802 -29.06 18.00 1.00
N ARG A 803 -29.41 16.71 1.06
CA ARG A 803 -29.54 15.86 -0.14
C ARG A 803 -30.48 16.47 -1.18
N SER A 804 -31.60 17.07 -0.76
CA SER A 804 -32.55 17.73 -1.66
C SER A 804 -31.97 18.96 -2.36
N CYS A 805 -31.27 19.85 -1.64
CA CYS A 805 -30.65 21.04 -2.25
C CYS A 805 -29.54 20.67 -3.24
N TYR A 806 -28.77 19.62 -2.94
CA TYR A 806 -27.79 19.07 -3.88
C TYR A 806 -28.46 18.51 -5.13
N ASP A 807 -29.47 17.65 -4.98
CA ASP A 807 -30.15 17.03 -6.12
C ASP A 807 -30.91 18.06 -6.98
N TYR A 808 -31.46 19.12 -6.40
CA TYR A 808 -32.02 20.25 -7.16
C TYR A 808 -30.94 21.01 -7.93
N TYR A 809 -29.80 21.33 -7.32
CA TYR A 809 -28.73 22.07 -7.99
C TYR A 809 -28.11 21.27 -9.14
N ILE A 810 -27.91 19.95 -8.98
CA ILE A 810 -27.39 19.09 -10.07
C ILE A 810 -28.34 19.06 -11.27
N GLN A 811 -29.65 19.28 -11.07
CA GLN A 811 -30.64 19.39 -12.15
C GLN A 811 -30.67 20.80 -12.77
N SER A 812 -30.79 21.86 -11.97
CA SER A 812 -30.97 23.24 -12.47
C SER A 812 -29.67 23.94 -12.86
N ARG A 813 -28.55 23.62 -12.18
CA ARG A 813 -27.33 24.44 -12.12
C ARG A 813 -27.56 25.88 -11.67
N THR A 814 -28.68 26.15 -11.00
CA THR A 814 -29.13 27.51 -10.64
C THR A 814 -29.14 27.74 -9.12
N ARG A 815 -28.60 28.88 -8.70
CA ARG A 815 -28.63 29.36 -7.31
C ARG A 815 -28.71 30.88 -7.26
N CYS A 816 -29.01 31.44 -6.09
CA CYS A 816 -28.68 32.83 -5.82
C CYS A 816 -27.16 32.99 -5.61
N TYR A 817 -26.57 34.05 -6.17
CA TYR A 817 -25.19 34.43 -5.91
C TYR A 817 -25.01 34.81 -4.42
N ASP A 818 -25.89 35.68 -3.90
CA ASP A 818 -25.81 36.27 -2.56
C ASP A 818 -26.14 35.27 -1.45
N CYS A 819 -27.40 34.84 -1.33
CA CYS A 819 -27.84 33.96 -0.23
C CYS A 819 -27.52 32.47 -0.45
N ASN A 820 -26.81 32.11 -1.53
CA ASN A 820 -26.42 30.73 -1.88
C ASN A 820 -27.58 29.71 -1.98
N ARG A 821 -28.83 30.19 -2.01
CA ARG A 821 -30.04 29.37 -2.07
C ARG A 821 -30.24 28.80 -3.48
N VAL A 822 -30.24 27.47 -3.59
CA VAL A 822 -30.55 26.70 -4.81
C VAL A 822 -32.00 26.93 -5.21
N ILE A 823 -32.23 27.05 -6.52
CA ILE A 823 -33.57 27.10 -7.12
C ILE A 823 -33.79 25.83 -7.94
N GLY A 824 -34.98 25.23 -7.85
CA GLY A 824 -35.34 24.03 -8.63
C GLY A 824 -35.57 24.37 -10.11
N PHE A 825 -35.31 23.42 -11.01
CA PHE A 825 -35.38 23.64 -12.47
C PHE A 825 -36.74 24.20 -12.92
N LEU A 826 -37.85 23.69 -12.39
CA LEU A 826 -39.21 24.18 -12.70
C LEU A 826 -39.40 25.64 -12.25
N GLN A 827 -39.00 25.97 -11.01
CA GLN A 827 -39.09 27.33 -10.46
C GLN A 827 -38.22 28.34 -11.22
N PHE A 828 -37.08 27.91 -11.76
CA PHE A 828 -36.25 28.75 -12.63
C PHE A 828 -36.93 28.95 -14.00
N ARG A 829 -37.44 27.87 -14.61
CA ARG A 829 -38.17 27.95 -15.87
C ARG A 829 -39.43 28.83 -15.78
N GLU A 830 -40.21 28.73 -14.71
CA GLU A 830 -41.40 29.58 -14.50
C GLU A 830 -41.07 31.08 -14.53
N LYS A 831 -39.88 31.49 -14.05
CA LYS A 831 -39.39 32.88 -14.14
C LYS A 831 -39.03 33.29 -15.56
N VAL A 832 -38.39 32.38 -16.32
CA VAL A 832 -38.07 32.60 -17.73
C VAL A 832 -39.36 32.73 -18.56
N ASP A 833 -40.28 31.77 -18.41
CA ASP A 833 -41.54 31.70 -19.15
C ASP A 833 -42.46 32.91 -18.83
N ARG A 834 -42.40 33.47 -17.61
CA ARG A 834 -43.10 34.71 -17.20
C ARG A 834 -42.38 36.02 -17.57
N LYS A 835 -41.14 35.96 -18.06
CA LYS A 835 -40.25 37.13 -18.25
C LYS A 835 -40.05 37.95 -16.97
N ASP A 836 -39.89 37.28 -15.83
CA ASP A 836 -39.61 37.90 -14.52
C ASP A 836 -38.44 38.89 -14.62
N LEU A 837 -38.58 40.07 -14.00
CA LEU A 837 -37.56 41.12 -13.96
C LEU A 837 -36.15 40.57 -13.70
N THR A 838 -35.26 40.84 -14.65
CA THR A 838 -33.82 40.66 -14.49
C THR A 838 -33.25 41.78 -13.63
N VAL A 839 -32.20 41.44 -12.89
CA VAL A 839 -31.42 42.37 -12.07
C VAL A 839 -29.94 42.18 -12.39
N THR A 840 -29.19 43.27 -12.30
CA THR A 840 -27.76 43.33 -12.60
C THR A 840 -26.99 43.68 -11.34
N LYS A 841 -25.87 42.99 -11.07
CA LYS A 841 -25.02 43.22 -9.91
C LYS A 841 -23.55 43.04 -10.26
N VAL A 842 -22.70 43.96 -9.83
CA VAL A 842 -21.24 43.82 -9.92
C VAL A 842 -20.74 43.04 -8.70
N THR A 843 -19.86 42.06 -8.89
CA THR A 843 -19.23 41.29 -7.81
C THR A 843 -18.03 42.04 -7.20
N PRO A 844 -17.50 41.61 -6.03
CA PRO A 844 -16.27 42.19 -5.47
C PRO A 844 -15.07 42.14 -6.41
N GLU A 845 -15.03 41.16 -7.32
CA GLU A 845 -14.00 41.00 -8.36
C GLU A 845 -14.29 41.85 -9.62
N GLY A 846 -15.19 42.84 -9.53
CA GLY A 846 -15.54 43.74 -10.64
C GLY A 846 -16.41 43.13 -11.74
N LYS A 847 -16.83 41.87 -11.63
CA LYS A 847 -17.57 41.17 -12.69
C LYS A 847 -19.06 41.49 -12.64
N THR A 848 -19.61 42.00 -13.74
CA THR A 848 -21.07 42.19 -13.87
C THR A 848 -21.79 40.87 -14.08
N LEU A 849 -22.78 40.58 -13.24
CA LEU A 849 -23.69 39.45 -13.32
C LEU A 849 -25.12 39.94 -13.56
N THR A 850 -25.78 39.41 -14.59
CA THR A 850 -27.19 39.71 -14.92
C THR A 850 -28.00 38.42 -14.86
N GLY A 851 -29.16 38.45 -14.19
CA GLY A 851 -30.04 37.29 -14.09
C GLY A 851 -31.37 37.59 -13.39
N HIS A 852 -32.30 36.64 -13.38
CA HIS A 852 -33.61 36.83 -12.74
C HIS A 852 -33.49 37.07 -11.23
N LYS A 853 -34.42 37.85 -10.67
CA LYS A 853 -34.47 38.20 -9.25
C LYS A 853 -34.73 36.98 -8.34
N CYS A 854 -33.93 36.81 -7.29
CA CYS A 854 -34.10 35.76 -6.29
C CYS A 854 -35.26 36.06 -5.34
N ASN A 855 -36.23 35.15 -5.24
CA ASN A 855 -37.40 35.28 -4.36
C ASN A 855 -37.08 35.39 -2.86
N HIS A 856 -35.85 35.08 -2.42
CA HIS A 856 -35.49 35.06 -1.00
C HIS A 856 -34.79 36.34 -0.52
N CYS A 857 -33.72 36.77 -1.20
CA CYS A 857 -32.91 37.93 -0.80
C CYS A 857 -32.84 39.02 -1.89
N GLN A 858 -33.70 38.95 -2.91
CA GLN A 858 -33.80 39.91 -4.03
C GLN A 858 -32.56 40.00 -4.96
N GLY A 859 -31.44 39.37 -4.62
CA GLY A 859 -30.21 39.32 -5.42
C GLY A 859 -30.29 38.47 -6.69
N VAL A 860 -29.21 38.47 -7.47
CA VAL A 860 -29.11 37.76 -8.77
C VAL A 860 -29.19 36.23 -8.60
N LEU A 861 -29.96 35.56 -9.47
CA LEU A 861 -29.84 34.14 -9.74
C LEU A 861 -28.80 33.89 -10.84
N VAL A 862 -27.80 33.07 -10.56
CA VAL A 862 -26.77 32.62 -11.52
C VAL A 862 -27.03 31.19 -11.96
N CYS A 863 -26.76 30.90 -13.24
CA CYS A 863 -26.78 29.56 -13.81
C CYS A 863 -25.36 29.17 -14.22
N GLU A 864 -24.79 28.15 -13.59
CA GLU A 864 -23.35 27.82 -13.65
C GLU A 864 -23.05 26.69 -14.64
N GLY A 865 -23.79 26.66 -15.75
CA GLY A 865 -23.71 25.66 -16.80
C GLY A 865 -25.10 25.17 -17.26
N PRO A 866 -25.16 24.38 -18.34
CA PRO A 866 -26.41 23.86 -18.87
C PRO A 866 -27.10 22.90 -17.86
N PRO A 867 -28.44 22.95 -17.73
CA PRO A 867 -29.20 21.99 -16.93
C PRO A 867 -28.91 20.55 -17.37
N LYS A 868 -28.53 19.67 -16.43
CA LYS A 868 -28.24 18.26 -16.77
C LYS A 868 -29.54 17.51 -17.00
N HIS A 869 -29.93 17.39 -18.27
CA HIS A 869 -31.06 16.57 -18.70
C HIS A 869 -30.88 15.15 -18.13
N ARG A 870 -31.85 14.69 -17.34
CA ARG A 870 -31.72 13.45 -16.57
C ARG A 870 -31.87 12.25 -17.51
N PHE A 871 -30.76 11.81 -18.09
CA PHE A 871 -30.67 10.58 -18.88
C PHE A 871 -31.17 9.39 -18.05
N LYS A 872 -32.46 9.06 -18.18
CA LYS A 872 -32.97 7.75 -17.82
C LYS A 872 -32.25 6.76 -18.74
N LYS A 873 -31.25 6.04 -18.24
CA LYS A 873 -30.70 4.88 -18.96
C LYS A 873 -31.89 4.00 -19.32
N LYS A 874 -32.20 3.88 -20.61
CA LYS A 874 -33.12 2.86 -21.12
C LYS A 874 -32.40 1.53 -20.96
N THR A 875 -32.49 0.92 -19.78
CA THR A 875 -32.15 -0.49 -19.61
C THR A 875 -33.05 -1.27 -20.57
N GLY A 876 -32.44 -2.05 -21.46
CA GLY A 876 -33.18 -2.94 -22.34
C GLY A 876 -34.02 -3.92 -21.51
N PRO A 877 -35.14 -4.44 -22.04
CA PRO A 877 -35.86 -5.54 -21.41
C PRO A 877 -34.90 -6.72 -21.22
N GLU A 878 -34.62 -7.06 -19.96
CA GLU A 878 -33.78 -8.20 -19.62
C GLU A 878 -34.68 -9.41 -19.39
N THR A 879 -34.45 -10.50 -20.11
CA THR A 879 -35.20 -11.75 -19.96
C THR A 879 -34.57 -12.63 -18.89
N ARG A 880 -35.35 -12.97 -17.86
CA ARG A 880 -35.00 -13.93 -16.81
C ARG A 880 -36.25 -14.73 -16.43
N GLU A 881 -36.08 -15.73 -15.59
CA GLU A 881 -37.21 -16.41 -14.96
C GLU A 881 -37.78 -15.61 -13.78
N CYS A 882 -39.07 -15.30 -13.84
CA CYS A 882 -39.81 -14.74 -12.72
C CYS A 882 -40.40 -15.86 -11.86
N ASN A 883 -40.08 -15.86 -10.56
CA ASN A 883 -40.56 -16.81 -9.55
C ASN A 883 -42.10 -16.83 -9.34
N HIS A 884 -42.86 -16.07 -10.11
CA HIS A 884 -44.31 -16.20 -10.21
C HIS A 884 -44.75 -16.48 -11.66
N CYS A 885 -44.36 -15.65 -12.64
CA CYS A 885 -44.91 -15.74 -14.00
C CYS A 885 -43.97 -16.39 -15.02
N GLY A 886 -42.99 -17.18 -14.58
CA GLY A 886 -42.05 -17.91 -15.44
C GLY A 886 -41.12 -17.01 -16.24
N PRO A 887 -40.48 -17.53 -17.31
CA PRO A 887 -39.65 -16.76 -18.22
C PRO A 887 -40.38 -15.54 -18.78
N THR A 888 -39.84 -14.35 -18.54
CA THR A 888 -40.44 -13.09 -19.00
C THR A 888 -39.37 -12.02 -19.18
N SER A 889 -39.65 -11.03 -20.03
CA SER A 889 -38.74 -9.90 -20.24
C SER A 889 -39.16 -8.68 -19.41
N SER A 890 -38.22 -8.04 -18.72
CA SER A 890 -38.51 -6.97 -17.77
C SER A 890 -37.44 -5.88 -17.77
N ILE A 891 -37.87 -4.62 -17.76
CA ILE A 891 -36.98 -3.43 -17.67
C ILE A 891 -36.31 -3.27 -16.30
N LYS A 892 -36.78 -4.01 -15.30
CA LYS A 892 -36.23 -4.08 -13.93
C LYS A 892 -36.59 -5.43 -13.29
N TRP A 893 -35.67 -6.00 -12.53
CA TRP A 893 -35.89 -7.16 -11.67
C TRP A 893 -35.86 -6.75 -10.20
N HIS A 894 -36.55 -7.51 -9.35
CA HIS A 894 -36.50 -7.38 -7.88
C HIS A 894 -36.17 -8.76 -7.30
N THR A 895 -35.24 -8.86 -6.35
CA THR A 895 -34.97 -10.11 -5.59
C THR A 895 -36.11 -10.41 -4.61
N LEU A 896 -36.32 -11.69 -4.26
CA LEU A 896 -37.22 -12.03 -3.16
C LEU A 896 -36.56 -11.70 -1.79
N PRO A 897 -37.31 -11.22 -0.77
CA PRO A 897 -36.72 -10.84 0.52
C PRO A 897 -36.08 -12.02 1.26
N TRP A 898 -36.73 -13.19 1.25
CA TRP A 898 -36.29 -14.42 1.92
C TRP A 898 -35.47 -15.36 1.02
N ASP A 899 -35.31 -15.04 -0.27
CA ASP A 899 -34.58 -15.89 -1.22
C ASP A 899 -33.89 -15.04 -2.30
N LYS A 900 -32.63 -14.69 -2.03
CA LYS A 900 -31.81 -13.86 -2.92
C LYS A 900 -31.42 -14.57 -4.23
N SER A 901 -31.63 -15.89 -4.35
CA SER A 901 -31.39 -16.63 -5.60
C SER A 901 -32.50 -16.41 -6.64
N LYS A 902 -33.70 -16.00 -6.19
CA LYS A 902 -34.90 -15.89 -7.03
C LYS A 902 -35.34 -14.45 -7.25
N TYR A 903 -35.94 -14.20 -8.41
CA TYR A 903 -36.33 -12.86 -8.87
C TYR A 903 -37.81 -12.77 -9.21
N TRP A 904 -38.38 -11.58 -9.04
CA TRP A 904 -39.65 -11.17 -9.64
C TRP A 904 -39.41 -10.14 -10.75
N CYS A 905 -40.17 -10.25 -11.85
CA CYS A 905 -40.24 -9.20 -12.86
C CYS A 905 -40.86 -7.93 -12.27
N HIS A 906 -40.75 -6.80 -12.98
CA HIS A 906 -41.14 -5.50 -12.43
C HIS A 906 -42.60 -5.48 -11.96
N LYS A 907 -43.51 -6.06 -12.75
CA LYS A 907 -44.95 -6.18 -12.45
C LYS A 907 -45.21 -6.99 -11.17
N CYS A 908 -44.60 -8.16 -11.04
CA CYS A 908 -44.81 -9.05 -9.88
C CYS A 908 -44.26 -8.44 -8.58
N GLY A 909 -43.05 -7.87 -8.61
CA GLY A 909 -42.48 -7.20 -7.44
C GLY A 909 -43.26 -5.94 -7.04
N GLN A 910 -43.82 -5.19 -8.01
CA GLN A 910 -44.72 -4.07 -7.70
C GLN A 910 -46.05 -4.49 -7.09
N ARG A 911 -46.62 -5.65 -7.48
CA ARG A 911 -47.78 -6.21 -6.78
C ARG A 911 -47.43 -6.52 -5.32
N PHE A 912 -46.34 -7.27 -5.09
CA PHE A 912 -45.93 -7.68 -3.74
C PHE A 912 -45.56 -6.48 -2.84
N ILE A 913 -44.92 -5.44 -3.39
CA ILE A 913 -44.60 -4.21 -2.62
C ILE A 913 -45.87 -3.55 -2.06
N HIS A 914 -46.98 -3.55 -2.80
CA HIS A 914 -48.25 -2.97 -2.35
C HIS A 914 -49.07 -3.92 -1.47
N THR A 915 -49.20 -5.21 -1.83
CA THR A 915 -50.07 -6.14 -1.10
C THR A 915 -49.40 -6.81 0.10
N LYS A 916 -48.07 -6.99 0.09
CA LYS A 916 -47.29 -7.82 1.04
C LYS A 916 -47.78 -9.28 1.16
N ILE A 917 -48.59 -9.74 0.21
CA ILE A 917 -49.33 -11.00 0.24
C ILE A 917 -48.91 -11.87 -0.96
N MET A 918 -48.85 -13.18 -0.74
CA MET A 918 -48.64 -14.19 -1.79
C MET A 918 -49.39 -15.49 -1.48
N CYS A 919 -49.53 -16.37 -2.48
CA CYS A 919 -50.07 -17.71 -2.30
C CYS A 919 -49.16 -18.61 -1.47
N SER A 920 -49.73 -19.31 -0.48
CA SER A 920 -49.04 -20.30 0.36
C SER A 920 -48.49 -21.50 -0.42
N ASN A 921 -49.23 -21.92 -1.45
CA ASN A 921 -48.84 -23.03 -2.32
C ASN A 921 -47.53 -22.72 -3.07
N ASN A 922 -46.46 -23.40 -2.65
CA ASN A 922 -45.09 -23.28 -3.15
C ASN A 922 -44.89 -23.66 -4.63
N GLN A 923 -45.87 -24.29 -5.29
CA GLN A 923 -45.86 -24.49 -6.75
C GLN A 923 -46.53 -23.32 -7.49
N CYS A 924 -47.56 -22.71 -6.91
CA CYS A 924 -48.32 -21.64 -7.56
C CYS A 924 -47.64 -20.26 -7.47
N ARG A 925 -47.09 -19.91 -6.29
CA ARG A 925 -46.34 -18.67 -6.01
C ARG A 925 -47.03 -17.36 -6.46
N TYR A 926 -48.35 -17.38 -6.62
CA TYR A 926 -49.13 -16.25 -7.13
C TYR A 926 -48.98 -15.00 -6.25
N VAL A 927 -48.79 -13.85 -6.89
CA VAL A 927 -48.79 -12.55 -6.22
C VAL A 927 -50.04 -11.79 -6.65
N PRO A 928 -51.08 -11.67 -5.79
CA PRO A 928 -52.30 -10.94 -6.13
C PRO A 928 -52.04 -9.45 -6.30
N SER A 929 -52.81 -8.82 -7.17
CA SER A 929 -52.88 -7.37 -7.26
C SER A 929 -53.75 -6.77 -6.15
N GLN A 930 -53.52 -5.51 -5.82
CA GLN A 930 -54.29 -4.77 -4.81
C GLN A 930 -55.82 -4.88 -5.02
N ARG A 931 -56.28 -4.80 -6.28
CA ARG A 931 -57.71 -4.94 -6.64
C ARG A 931 -58.28 -6.35 -6.41
N GLU A 932 -57.46 -7.40 -6.44
CA GLU A 932 -57.90 -8.77 -6.11
C GLU A 932 -58.10 -8.92 -4.61
N VAL A 933 -57.15 -8.43 -3.80
CA VAL A 933 -57.23 -8.42 -2.33
C VAL A 933 -58.44 -7.59 -1.88
N GLU A 934 -58.61 -6.38 -2.40
CA GLU A 934 -59.79 -5.54 -2.13
C GLU A 934 -61.11 -6.21 -2.54
N LYS A 935 -61.15 -6.93 -3.67
CA LYS A 935 -62.35 -7.63 -4.15
C LYS A 935 -62.71 -8.84 -3.28
N GLN A 936 -61.73 -9.49 -2.65
CA GLN A 936 -61.98 -10.58 -1.69
C GLN A 936 -62.39 -10.03 -0.31
N ASN A 937 -61.68 -9.02 0.20
CA ASN A 937 -62.04 -8.33 1.46
C ASN A 937 -63.47 -7.77 1.42
N ARG A 938 -63.88 -7.14 0.31
CA ARG A 938 -65.27 -6.64 0.11
C ARG A 938 -66.35 -7.74 0.09
N LYS A 939 -65.97 -9.02 -0.05
CA LYS A 939 -66.89 -10.17 0.03
C LYS A 939 -66.91 -10.83 1.41
N GLY A 940 -66.03 -10.45 2.34
CA GLY A 940 -65.88 -11.12 3.64
C GLY A 940 -65.34 -12.57 3.55
N VAL A 941 -64.80 -12.98 2.39
CA VAL A 941 -64.30 -14.34 2.17
C VAL A 941 -62.79 -14.39 2.49
N PRO A 942 -62.28 -15.44 3.15
CA PRO A 942 -60.85 -15.63 3.37
C PRO A 942 -60.01 -15.45 2.10
N LEU A 943 -58.91 -14.73 2.24
CA LEU A 943 -58.01 -14.41 1.12
C LEU A 943 -57.43 -15.70 0.52
N SER A 944 -57.76 -15.93 -0.75
CA SER A 944 -57.57 -17.21 -1.45
C SER A 944 -57.02 -16.99 -2.85
N CYS A 945 -56.12 -17.86 -3.28
CA CYS A 945 -55.37 -17.68 -4.52
C CYS A 945 -56.29 -17.80 -5.75
N SER A 946 -56.39 -16.74 -6.55
CA SER A 946 -57.18 -16.70 -7.79
C SER A 946 -56.70 -17.64 -8.91
N LYS A 947 -55.65 -18.44 -8.65
CA LYS A 947 -55.08 -19.45 -9.55
C LYS A 947 -55.16 -20.90 -9.07
N CYS A 948 -55.10 -21.16 -7.76
CA CYS A 948 -55.12 -22.52 -7.21
C CYS A 948 -55.98 -22.69 -5.95
N GLN A 949 -56.78 -21.69 -5.59
CA GLN A 949 -57.68 -21.64 -4.43
C GLN A 949 -57.01 -21.74 -3.03
N SER A 950 -55.76 -22.17 -2.94
CA SER A 950 -54.97 -22.22 -1.70
C SER A 950 -54.91 -20.86 -0.99
N PRO A 951 -54.75 -20.82 0.35
CA PRO A 951 -54.69 -19.57 1.11
C PRO A 951 -53.66 -18.55 0.61
N LEU A 952 -53.95 -17.28 0.83
CA LEU A 952 -53.02 -16.18 0.64
C LEU A 952 -52.42 -15.78 2.00
N GLU A 953 -51.10 -15.84 2.11
CA GLU A 953 -50.35 -15.46 3.30
C GLU A 953 -49.73 -14.06 3.14
N GLY A 954 -49.79 -13.26 4.21
CA GLY A 954 -48.90 -12.10 4.36
C GLY A 954 -47.48 -12.56 4.66
N LYS A 955 -46.47 -11.94 4.03
CA LYS A 955 -45.06 -12.17 4.36
C LYS A 955 -44.41 -10.86 4.86
N PRO A 956 -43.67 -10.88 5.97
CA PRO A 956 -42.96 -9.70 6.45
C PRO A 956 -41.93 -9.24 5.42
N TYR A 957 -41.75 -7.92 5.33
CA TYR A 957 -40.79 -7.30 4.42
C TYR A 957 -39.64 -6.74 5.27
N TRP A 958 -38.51 -7.44 5.22
CA TRP A 958 -37.23 -7.01 5.79
C TRP A 958 -36.48 -6.10 4.80
#